data_AF-B7G698-F1
#
_entry.id   AF-B7G698-F1
#
_cell.length_a   1.000
_cell.length_b   1.000
_cell.length_c   1.000
_cell.angle_alpha   90.00
_cell.angle_beta   90.00
_cell.angle_gamma   90.00
#
_symmetry.space_group_name_H-M   'P 1'
#
loop_
_entity.id
_entity.type
_entity.pdbx_description
1 polymer ?
#
loop_
_entity_poly.entity_id
_entity_poly.type
_entity_poly.pdbx_seq_one_letter_code
_entity_poly.pdbx_strand_id
1 'polypeptide(L)'
;MKSIVLLSATALMGCDAFQAWSITAAQNYLARSFFDAHRIDTEFRTRYPRHNVLSRLSGSTSGIDPAPQVFASGFSTKTDLVEALQEAVEMAVRALPPAAAENPIIDLCTVSVSSLYDGGSSPPTTVVIPTIVETARSKYGIIQHLIGSSVAGCIASVATTEVDNALTACQPVELDGTPAVSISLAILPDVQLRTFFCQSAYVPDDIGRISPAEWKRAVGLSGFLESNKKDGSDTELSQQDSVVMLLPSPAFSTELDDFLLGLSLYLPRAQTFGGIASTVSSLSRAKLYRYSAASHLSECLSDGCVGVAMTGDIQIQSMAAHGAKPVGGIYQILKGQDSTIGVIVLDETATQALKDEEDNVDNDSDNDSEESEPLDKKAALAQAYAKAQIPKPVLAEANFLMRTLSDEDQAFMRRQLLIGIDKGGSIGRSASELARLSEGEGHRFTVHKVATAGMKDGSVTFSLGSIDVKTGTRMRFFVRDSEFAKKEVEALWFGYKKRLLNQQFGKGEHTTDSTFTRSGCFVIPTLDRGNKFFQGKPGYESGTVARILPTLPTISGFFSNGIIGITEGDGDTSTGVQGSATGYTLIGSKTDRPIFSPAAAAAAHTAAQEEKEAQEAEAEAQALVAEANSKVGESYTQGSNGVVKTAPRSEDGELIIKRREVHSGRAMTVSAVEWSVAEKAAIPTSTLEGFMWDKETEVDRFRERVPLVNLVSQCRLSQMDPKAPKPRGFVVPIQQMVSEGKFVVIPECKRMEPTIGSLRRRYDLSKLARDFTFDGAVAISVNCDAVLFGGSLGDVTAAREAAGSAVIDSISEEGVVVPPILASDLILYPYQLYKLRLAGADAINLLVGALEKKDLSYLTKIASSLQLQSFATVTSEVQLLEVASLQEGTIDGIIVSNRELEDFSFDMTGEQALYLLKSNALAKVRAKHGEDLLILAEGRVGIIDRPQADSTRSAKLYITELREAGAVGAIMGGALAVDGGGYQQVAKMAQL
;
A
#
# COMPACT_ATOMS: atom_id res chain seq x y z
N MET A 1 30.17 -25.35 11.61
CA MET A 1 30.40 -26.44 10.63
C MET A 1 30.39 -25.89 9.19
N LYS A 2 31.31 -24.97 8.84
CA LYS A 2 31.43 -24.40 7.47
C LYS A 2 32.89 -24.28 6.94
N SER A 3 33.88 -24.69 7.74
CA SER A 3 35.31 -24.45 7.47
C SER A 3 36.06 -25.66 6.87
N ILE A 4 35.36 -26.74 6.52
CA ILE A 4 35.95 -28.01 6.05
C ILE A 4 35.78 -28.21 4.53
N VAL A 5 34.84 -27.50 3.89
CA VAL A 5 34.50 -27.70 2.47
C VAL A 5 35.48 -27.01 1.50
N LEU A 6 36.23 -25.98 1.94
CA LEU A 6 37.23 -25.30 1.09
C LEU A 6 38.58 -26.04 0.96
N LEU A 7 38.82 -27.08 1.76
CA LEU A 7 40.13 -27.76 1.84
C LEU A 7 40.30 -28.96 0.91
N SER A 8 39.28 -29.31 0.11
CA SER A 8 39.30 -30.47 -0.79
C SER A 8 39.45 -30.13 -2.28
N ALA A 9 39.43 -28.85 -2.67
CA ALA A 9 39.47 -28.41 -4.07
C ALA A 9 40.88 -28.03 -4.59
N THR A 10 41.86 -27.87 -3.70
CA THR A 10 43.20 -27.31 -4.02
C THR A 10 44.21 -28.31 -4.61
N ALA A 11 43.80 -29.55 -4.90
CA ALA A 11 44.72 -30.66 -5.17
C ALA A 11 44.82 -31.12 -6.64
N LEU A 12 44.11 -30.49 -7.60
CA LEU A 12 43.88 -31.13 -8.92
C LEU A 12 43.98 -30.25 -10.18
N MET A 13 44.26 -28.95 -10.11
CA MET A 13 44.52 -28.12 -11.31
C MET A 13 45.70 -27.16 -11.11
N GLY A 14 46.45 -26.93 -12.20
CA GLY A 14 47.73 -26.22 -12.19
C GLY A 14 47.62 -24.72 -11.91
N CYS A 15 48.69 -24.17 -11.33
CA CYS A 15 48.82 -22.73 -11.14
C CYS A 15 49.10 -22.04 -12.49
N ASP A 16 48.29 -21.02 -12.78
CA ASP A 16 48.67 -19.74 -13.40
C ASP A 16 47.39 -18.91 -13.64
N ALA A 17 46.32 -19.53 -14.15
CA ALA A 17 45.04 -18.87 -14.40
C ALA A 17 44.37 -18.27 -13.14
N PHE A 18 44.61 -18.85 -11.95
CA PHE A 18 43.93 -18.47 -10.72
C PHE A 18 44.40 -17.11 -10.15
N GLN A 19 45.63 -16.66 -10.45
CA GLN A 19 46.12 -15.35 -9.98
C GLN A 19 45.46 -14.17 -10.72
N ALA A 20 45.15 -14.32 -12.02
CA ALA A 20 44.47 -13.27 -12.78
C ALA A 20 43.03 -13.02 -12.27
N TRP A 21 42.29 -14.11 -11.96
CA TRP A 21 40.93 -14.00 -11.44
C TRP A 21 40.85 -13.51 -9.99
N SER A 22 41.77 -13.92 -9.11
CA SER A 22 41.73 -13.50 -7.71
C SER A 22 41.99 -12.00 -7.53
N ILE A 23 42.92 -11.42 -8.30
CA ILE A 23 43.20 -9.97 -8.30
C ILE A 23 41.97 -9.20 -8.83
N THR A 24 41.39 -9.64 -9.94
CA THR A 24 40.20 -9.00 -10.55
C THR A 24 38.98 -9.08 -9.63
N ALA A 25 38.79 -10.20 -8.92
CA ALA A 25 37.72 -10.34 -7.93
C ALA A 25 37.94 -9.45 -6.70
N ALA A 26 39.17 -9.38 -6.17
CA ALA A 26 39.50 -8.54 -5.02
C ALA A 26 39.33 -7.04 -5.31
N GLN A 27 39.74 -6.58 -6.50
CA GLN A 27 39.54 -5.20 -6.95
C GLN A 27 38.04 -4.84 -7.05
N ASN A 28 37.20 -5.74 -7.57
CA ASN A 28 35.75 -5.52 -7.63
C ASN A 28 35.06 -5.58 -6.25
N TYR A 29 35.60 -6.32 -5.28
CA TYR A 29 35.05 -6.39 -3.92
C TYR A 29 35.43 -5.17 -3.06
N LEU A 30 36.67 -4.68 -3.19
CA LEU A 30 37.14 -3.50 -2.46
C LEU A 30 36.55 -2.18 -2.97
N ALA A 31 36.07 -2.13 -4.22
CA ALA A 31 35.44 -0.96 -4.82
C ALA A 31 33.95 -0.73 -4.44
N ARG A 32 33.39 -1.53 -3.51
CA ARG A 32 31.94 -1.54 -3.20
C ARG A 32 31.55 -1.45 -1.71
N SER A 33 32.47 -1.04 -0.85
CA SER A 33 32.14 -0.65 0.54
C SER A 33 32.97 0.56 0.95
N PHE A 34 32.42 1.41 1.83
CA PHE A 34 32.95 2.71 2.23
C PHE A 34 33.10 3.75 1.10
N PHE A 35 32.01 4.44 0.77
CA PHE A 35 31.87 5.83 1.24
C PHE A 35 30.39 6.22 1.34
N ASP A 36 30.03 6.87 2.44
CA ASP A 36 28.68 7.38 2.72
C ASP A 36 28.62 8.89 2.40
N ALA A 37 27.54 9.56 2.82
CA ALA A 37 27.19 10.95 2.51
C ALA A 37 28.28 12.03 2.72
N HIS A 38 28.05 13.16 2.03
CA HIS A 38 28.76 14.45 2.10
C HIS A 38 30.13 14.60 1.43
N ARG A 39 30.12 15.02 0.16
CA ARG A 39 30.97 16.11 -0.38
C ARG A 39 30.25 16.78 -1.56
N ILE A 40 29.75 18.01 -1.38
CA ILE A 40 30.40 19.30 -1.73
C ILE A 40 30.49 19.53 -3.25
N ASP A 41 29.88 20.63 -3.71
CA ASP A 41 30.03 21.17 -5.07
C ASP A 41 31.51 21.33 -5.47
N THR A 42 31.93 20.71 -6.57
CA THR A 42 32.93 21.31 -7.48
C THR A 42 32.96 20.63 -8.85
N GLU A 43 32.82 21.46 -9.89
CA GLU A 43 33.39 21.31 -11.25
C GLU A 43 33.27 19.97 -12.01
N PHE A 44 32.22 19.88 -12.84
CA PHE A 44 32.41 19.87 -14.30
C PHE A 44 31.23 20.57 -15.01
N ARG A 45 31.33 21.89 -15.20
CA ARG A 45 30.25 22.72 -15.77
C ARG A 45 30.28 22.77 -17.31
N THR A 46 29.80 21.72 -17.96
CA THR A 46 29.24 21.86 -19.32
C THR A 46 27.94 22.68 -19.23
N ARG A 47 27.93 23.90 -19.79
CA ARG A 47 26.81 24.83 -19.68
C ARG A 47 25.64 24.42 -20.58
N TYR A 48 24.75 23.56 -20.08
CA TYR A 48 23.41 23.43 -20.66
C TYR A 48 22.61 24.73 -20.44
N PRO A 49 22.00 25.33 -21.49
CA PRO A 49 21.31 26.61 -21.37
C PRO A 49 19.96 26.46 -20.68
N ARG A 50 19.86 26.89 -19.41
CA ARG A 50 18.62 26.89 -18.61
C ARG A 50 17.49 27.79 -19.15
N HIS A 51 17.69 28.49 -20.27
CA HIS A 51 16.73 29.49 -20.78
C HIS A 51 15.50 28.91 -21.50
N ASN A 52 15.61 27.72 -22.12
CA ASN A 52 14.58 27.27 -23.08
C ASN A 52 13.36 26.58 -22.46
N VAL A 53 13.38 26.28 -21.14
CA VAL A 53 12.24 25.63 -20.46
C VAL A 53 11.15 26.66 -20.09
N LEU A 54 11.55 27.89 -19.73
CA LEU A 54 10.60 28.96 -19.38
C LEU A 54 10.00 29.66 -20.62
N SER A 55 10.67 29.61 -21.77
CA SER A 55 10.25 30.33 -22.99
C SER A 55 9.08 29.68 -23.76
N ARG A 56 8.60 28.49 -23.35
CA ARG A 56 7.31 27.93 -23.84
C ARG A 56 6.12 28.44 -23.01
N LEU A 57 6.32 28.76 -21.73
CA LEU A 57 5.26 29.19 -20.80
C LEU A 57 4.97 30.70 -20.87
N SER A 58 5.84 31.50 -21.49
CA SER A 58 5.55 32.87 -21.88
C SER A 58 4.66 32.86 -23.13
N GLY A 59 3.35 33.01 -22.94
CA GLY A 59 2.35 32.80 -23.98
C GLY A 59 2.59 33.59 -25.27
N SER A 60 2.45 32.91 -26.41
CA SER A 60 2.59 33.47 -27.75
C SER A 60 1.38 34.34 -28.13
N THR A 61 1.42 35.62 -27.74
CA THR A 61 0.45 36.65 -28.17
C THR A 61 0.70 37.09 -29.62
N SER A 62 0.86 36.13 -30.52
CA SER A 62 1.12 36.29 -31.95
C SER A 62 0.55 35.07 -32.68
N GLY A 63 -0.32 35.29 -33.68
CA GLY A 63 -1.04 34.22 -34.37
C GLY A 63 -0.14 33.26 -35.14
N ILE A 64 0.23 32.16 -34.47
CA ILE A 64 0.86 30.96 -35.01
C ILE A 64 0.04 29.80 -34.45
N ASP A 65 -0.32 28.83 -35.28
CA ASP A 65 -1.16 27.71 -34.87
C ASP A 65 -0.54 26.91 -33.72
N PRO A 66 -1.35 26.41 -32.76
CA PRO A 66 -0.83 25.66 -31.62
C PRO A 66 -0.15 24.37 -32.11
N ALA A 67 1.10 24.18 -31.71
CA ALA A 67 1.89 23.01 -32.10
C ALA A 67 1.14 21.71 -31.73
N PRO A 68 1.09 20.71 -32.64
CA PRO A 68 0.29 19.51 -32.44
C PRO A 68 0.89 18.59 -31.36
N GLN A 69 0.02 17.83 -30.69
CA GLN A 69 0.48 16.68 -29.91
C GLN A 69 0.82 15.50 -30.85
N VAL A 70 1.86 14.74 -30.48
CA VAL A 70 2.35 13.60 -31.26
C VAL A 70 2.59 12.42 -30.34
N PHE A 71 2.09 11.25 -30.72
CA PHE A 71 2.54 9.95 -30.22
C PHE A 71 2.91 9.07 -31.41
N ALA A 72 4.08 8.45 -31.34
CA ALA A 72 4.62 7.58 -32.37
C ALA A 72 5.26 6.35 -31.73
N SER A 73 4.85 5.15 -32.13
CA SER A 73 5.43 3.90 -31.62
C SER A 73 6.23 3.12 -32.66
N GLY A 74 7.08 2.22 -32.18
CA GLY A 74 7.91 1.34 -33.00
C GLY A 74 8.35 0.12 -32.20
N PHE A 75 8.64 -0.98 -32.90
CA PHE A 75 9.02 -2.24 -32.28
C PHE A 75 10.11 -2.97 -33.05
N SER A 76 10.69 -3.99 -32.41
CA SER A 76 11.53 -5.00 -33.05
C SER A 76 11.36 -6.36 -32.37
N THR A 77 11.59 -7.44 -33.11
CA THR A 77 11.62 -8.83 -32.65
C THR A 77 13.00 -9.50 -32.84
N LYS A 78 14.05 -8.70 -33.05
CA LYS A 78 15.43 -9.19 -33.20
C LYS A 78 15.92 -9.90 -31.94
N THR A 79 16.81 -10.89 -32.11
CA THR A 79 17.37 -11.68 -31.02
C THR A 79 18.46 -10.96 -30.23
N ASP A 80 19.18 -10.01 -30.83
CA ASP A 80 20.05 -9.10 -30.10
C ASP A 80 19.29 -7.87 -29.57
N LEU A 81 19.57 -7.51 -28.31
CA LEU A 81 18.87 -6.43 -27.61
C LEU A 81 19.27 -5.04 -28.13
N VAL A 82 20.53 -4.81 -28.50
CA VAL A 82 21.00 -3.49 -28.98
C VAL A 82 20.45 -3.23 -30.37
N GLU A 83 20.49 -4.21 -31.28
CA GLU A 83 19.87 -4.09 -32.59
C GLU A 83 18.34 -3.90 -32.50
N ALA A 84 17.66 -4.61 -31.57
CA ALA A 84 16.23 -4.47 -31.37
C ALA A 84 15.84 -3.06 -30.88
N LEU A 85 16.62 -2.51 -29.93
CA LEU A 85 16.43 -1.14 -29.43
C LEU A 85 16.65 -0.11 -30.53
N GLN A 86 17.71 -0.26 -31.34
CA GLN A 86 18.01 0.66 -32.44
C GLN A 86 16.90 0.68 -33.50
N GLU A 87 16.43 -0.50 -33.91
CA GLU A 87 15.36 -0.64 -34.90
C GLU A 87 14.01 -0.10 -34.40
N ALA A 88 13.66 -0.36 -33.13
CA ALA A 88 12.44 0.17 -32.52
C ALA A 88 12.46 1.71 -32.42
N VAL A 89 13.61 2.31 -32.06
CA VAL A 89 13.77 3.78 -32.07
C VAL A 89 13.67 4.33 -33.50
N GLU A 90 14.33 3.72 -34.49
CA GLU A 90 14.23 4.17 -35.88
C GLU A 90 12.81 4.10 -36.42
N MET A 91 12.06 3.05 -36.07
CA MET A 91 10.66 2.91 -36.48
C MET A 91 9.78 4.02 -35.88
N ALA A 92 9.89 4.26 -34.57
CA ALA A 92 9.13 5.32 -33.89
C ALA A 92 9.50 6.73 -34.41
N VAL A 93 10.79 6.99 -34.66
CA VAL A 93 11.28 8.27 -35.21
C VAL A 93 10.69 8.56 -36.59
N ARG A 94 10.48 7.56 -37.45
CA ARG A 94 9.90 7.75 -38.80
C ARG A 94 8.43 8.19 -38.78
N ALA A 95 7.74 8.04 -37.64
CA ALA A 95 6.35 8.48 -37.44
C ALA A 95 6.24 9.82 -36.67
N LEU A 96 7.35 10.47 -36.31
CA LEU A 96 7.38 11.84 -35.79
C LEU A 96 7.34 12.87 -36.94
N PRO A 97 6.85 14.10 -36.70
CA PRO A 97 6.87 15.16 -37.70
C PRO A 97 8.30 15.56 -38.10
N PRO A 98 8.53 16.07 -39.33
CA PRO A 98 9.85 16.52 -39.77
C PRO A 98 10.43 17.58 -38.82
N ALA A 99 11.73 17.46 -38.53
CA ALA A 99 12.40 18.28 -37.53
C ALA A 99 12.48 19.76 -37.94
N ALA A 100 11.63 20.60 -37.32
CA ALA A 100 11.58 22.05 -37.58
C ALA A 100 12.74 22.86 -36.96
N ALA A 101 13.68 22.22 -36.28
CA ALA A 101 14.84 22.84 -35.62
C ALA A 101 16.05 21.89 -35.63
N GLU A 102 17.27 22.43 -35.50
CA GLU A 102 18.52 21.65 -35.56
C GLU A 102 18.64 20.55 -34.48
N ASN A 103 17.90 20.67 -33.37
CA ASN A 103 17.73 19.63 -32.35
C ASN A 103 16.29 19.69 -31.83
N PRO A 104 15.32 18.93 -32.39
CA PRO A 104 14.00 18.81 -31.81
C PRO A 104 14.07 18.10 -30.44
N ILE A 105 12.99 18.24 -29.67
CA ILE A 105 12.86 17.68 -28.33
C ILE A 105 11.75 16.63 -28.34
N ILE A 106 12.05 15.46 -27.79
CA ILE A 106 11.06 14.42 -27.47
C ILE A 106 10.80 14.54 -25.97
N ASP A 107 9.59 14.93 -25.60
CA ASP A 107 9.29 15.30 -24.22
C ASP A 107 9.14 14.06 -23.30
N LEU A 108 8.63 12.94 -23.83
CA LEU A 108 8.55 11.64 -23.14
C LEU A 108 8.86 10.44 -24.07
N CYS A 109 9.55 9.44 -23.53
CA CYS A 109 9.75 8.11 -24.14
C CYS A 109 9.31 7.01 -23.16
N THR A 110 8.46 6.07 -23.60
CA THR A 110 8.12 4.86 -22.83
C THR A 110 8.69 3.62 -23.50
N VAL A 111 9.45 2.79 -22.78
CA VAL A 111 10.01 1.53 -23.30
C VAL A 111 9.47 0.29 -22.58
N SER A 112 9.12 -0.73 -23.36
CA SER A 112 8.79 -2.08 -22.88
C SER A 112 9.78 -3.08 -23.47
N VAL A 113 10.49 -3.83 -22.62
CA VAL A 113 11.51 -4.82 -23.04
C VAL A 113 11.06 -6.21 -22.63
N SER A 114 11.02 -7.17 -23.56
CA SER A 114 10.69 -8.56 -23.22
C SER A 114 11.72 -9.15 -22.25
N SER A 115 11.24 -9.67 -21.13
CA SER A 115 12.04 -10.40 -20.11
C SER A 115 12.72 -11.67 -20.65
N LEU A 116 12.42 -12.09 -21.89
CA LEU A 116 13.19 -13.12 -22.60
C LEU A 116 14.63 -12.67 -22.92
N TYR A 117 14.92 -11.37 -23.00
CA TYR A 117 16.28 -10.86 -23.12
C TYR A 117 17.10 -10.96 -21.82
N ASP A 118 16.52 -11.33 -20.67
CA ASP A 118 17.28 -11.51 -19.42
C ASP A 118 18.08 -12.84 -19.37
N GLY A 119 18.06 -13.64 -20.44
CA GLY A 119 18.86 -14.85 -20.60
C GLY A 119 20.36 -14.57 -20.83
N GLY A 120 21.22 -15.48 -20.35
CA GLY A 120 22.67 -15.29 -20.19
C GLY A 120 23.54 -15.20 -21.46
N SER A 121 23.02 -14.68 -22.57
CA SER A 121 23.77 -14.35 -23.79
C SER A 121 23.58 -12.91 -24.27
N SER A 122 22.75 -12.12 -23.57
CA SER A 122 22.46 -10.71 -23.91
C SER A 122 23.45 -9.72 -23.26
N PRO A 123 23.59 -8.50 -23.81
CA PRO A 123 24.25 -7.41 -23.11
C PRO A 123 23.45 -7.01 -21.86
N PRO A 124 24.11 -6.52 -20.78
CA PRO A 124 23.43 -6.18 -19.55
C PRO A 124 22.41 -5.06 -19.77
N THR A 125 21.22 -5.18 -19.18
CA THR A 125 20.08 -4.25 -19.36
C THR A 125 20.35 -2.80 -18.97
N THR A 126 21.49 -2.51 -18.32
CA THR A 126 22.04 -1.14 -18.19
C THR A 126 22.29 -0.45 -19.53
N VAL A 127 22.40 -1.20 -20.63
CA VAL A 127 22.59 -0.70 -22.01
C VAL A 127 21.30 -0.12 -22.62
N VAL A 128 20.11 -0.50 -22.10
CA VAL A 128 18.80 -0.09 -22.66
C VAL A 128 18.67 1.43 -22.78
N ILE A 129 18.96 2.17 -21.71
CA ILE A 129 18.81 3.64 -21.68
C ILE A 129 19.86 4.32 -22.60
N PRO A 130 21.18 4.04 -22.49
CA PRO A 130 22.17 4.58 -23.41
C PRO A 130 21.84 4.38 -24.89
N THR A 131 21.49 3.16 -25.30
CA THR A 131 21.19 2.86 -26.72
C THR A 131 19.99 3.64 -27.23
N ILE A 132 18.91 3.77 -26.44
CA ILE A 132 17.74 4.56 -26.86
C ILE A 132 18.10 6.04 -27.00
N VAL A 133 18.75 6.62 -25.99
CA VAL A 133 19.08 8.06 -25.96
C VAL A 133 20.09 8.43 -27.05
N GLU A 134 21.09 7.59 -27.30
CA GLU A 134 22.08 7.82 -28.37
C GLU A 134 21.47 7.66 -29.76
N THR A 135 20.66 6.62 -29.98
CA THR A 135 19.99 6.41 -31.28
C THR A 135 19.00 7.52 -31.60
N ALA A 136 18.15 7.91 -30.64
CA ALA A 136 17.19 9.00 -30.81
C ALA A 136 17.90 10.33 -31.11
N ARG A 137 19.01 10.62 -30.42
CA ARG A 137 19.83 11.81 -30.65
C ARG A 137 20.54 11.82 -32.01
N SER A 138 20.91 10.65 -32.52
CA SER A 138 21.55 10.49 -33.84
C SER A 138 20.55 10.56 -35.01
N LYS A 139 19.27 10.24 -34.76
CA LYS A 139 18.23 10.09 -35.80
C LYS A 139 17.17 11.20 -35.81
N TYR A 140 16.93 11.85 -34.68
CA TYR A 140 15.89 12.87 -34.53
C TYR A 140 16.33 14.02 -33.61
N GLY A 141 16.52 13.76 -32.31
CA GLY A 141 16.66 14.81 -31.30
C GLY A 141 16.75 14.30 -29.87
N ILE A 142 16.60 15.20 -28.90
CA ILE A 142 16.90 14.95 -27.49
C ILE A 142 15.65 14.49 -26.72
N ILE A 143 15.71 13.29 -26.15
CA ILE A 143 14.71 12.80 -25.18
C ILE A 143 14.92 13.52 -23.84
N GLN A 144 13.88 14.16 -23.29
CA GLN A 144 13.92 14.78 -21.95
C GLN A 144 13.71 13.77 -20.83
N HIS A 145 12.71 12.90 -20.99
CA HIS A 145 12.30 11.93 -19.99
C HIS A 145 12.10 10.56 -20.64
N LEU A 146 12.56 9.50 -19.96
CA LEU A 146 12.29 8.13 -20.36
C LEU A 146 11.89 7.32 -19.12
N ILE A 147 10.83 6.53 -19.26
CA ILE A 147 10.45 5.48 -18.30
C ILE A 147 10.22 4.15 -19.02
N GLY A 148 10.23 3.04 -18.29
CA GLY A 148 9.92 1.75 -18.88
C GLY A 148 10.07 0.58 -17.92
N SER A 149 9.77 -0.62 -18.42
CA SER A 149 9.94 -1.86 -17.65
C SER A 149 10.31 -3.08 -18.49
N SER A 150 10.82 -4.13 -17.83
CA SER A 150 10.77 -5.49 -18.36
C SER A 150 9.34 -6.02 -18.28
N VAL A 151 8.89 -6.69 -19.34
CA VAL A 151 7.52 -7.19 -19.50
C VAL A 151 7.52 -8.64 -20.03
N ALA A 152 6.39 -9.33 -19.98
CA ALA A 152 6.21 -10.64 -20.60
C ALA A 152 5.95 -10.54 -22.12
N GLY A 153 5.23 -9.50 -22.54
CA GLY A 153 4.89 -9.22 -23.94
C GLY A 153 4.65 -7.74 -24.17
N CYS A 154 4.79 -7.30 -25.42
CA CYS A 154 4.75 -5.89 -25.82
C CYS A 154 3.59 -5.58 -26.78
N ILE A 155 3.15 -4.32 -26.83
CA ILE A 155 2.19 -3.80 -27.81
C ILE A 155 2.77 -2.53 -28.45
N ALA A 156 2.65 -2.42 -29.77
CA ALA A 156 3.01 -1.26 -30.58
C ALA A 156 2.07 -1.14 -31.78
N SER A 157 2.23 -0.12 -32.63
CA SER A 157 1.46 0.02 -33.87
C SER A 157 2.30 0.52 -35.03
N VAL A 158 2.09 -0.05 -36.21
CA VAL A 158 2.65 0.46 -37.48
C VAL A 158 1.70 1.52 -38.03
N ALA A 159 2.22 2.66 -38.52
CA ALA A 159 1.41 3.63 -39.25
C ALA A 159 1.01 3.05 -40.62
N THR A 160 -0.28 3.12 -40.98
CA THR A 160 -0.85 2.46 -42.16
C THR A 160 -1.63 3.43 -43.04
N THR A 161 -1.64 3.18 -44.35
CA THR A 161 -2.46 3.93 -45.33
C THR A 161 -3.68 3.14 -45.77
N GLU A 162 -3.56 1.82 -46.01
CA GLU A 162 -4.66 0.93 -46.39
C GLU A 162 -4.46 -0.47 -45.80
N VAL A 163 -5.50 -1.03 -45.17
CA VAL A 163 -5.64 -2.46 -44.83
C VAL A 163 -7.14 -2.84 -44.92
N ASP A 164 -7.46 -3.98 -45.52
CA ASP A 164 -8.77 -4.67 -45.51
C ASP A 164 -10.03 -3.77 -45.62
N ASN A 165 -10.06 -2.88 -46.63
CA ASN A 165 -11.16 -1.96 -46.93
C ASN A 165 -11.57 -1.00 -45.78
N ALA A 166 -10.75 -0.83 -44.75
CA ALA A 166 -11.00 0.06 -43.62
C ALA A 166 -9.86 1.06 -43.44
N LEU A 167 -10.13 2.33 -43.76
CA LEU A 167 -9.24 3.47 -43.51
C LEU A 167 -8.90 3.54 -42.02
N THR A 168 -7.69 3.11 -41.64
CA THR A 168 -7.18 3.05 -40.27
C THR A 168 -5.76 3.59 -40.24
N ALA A 169 -5.53 4.63 -39.42
CA ALA A 169 -4.26 5.36 -39.40
C ALA A 169 -3.09 4.57 -38.78
N CYS A 170 -3.38 3.55 -37.96
CA CYS A 170 -2.38 2.61 -37.49
C CYS A 170 -2.93 1.18 -37.30
N GLN A 171 -2.07 0.19 -37.54
CA GLN A 171 -2.31 -1.23 -37.30
C GLN A 171 -1.54 -1.68 -36.05
N PRO A 172 -2.22 -2.10 -34.97
CA PRO A 172 -1.57 -2.57 -33.74
C PRO A 172 -1.02 -3.99 -33.88
N VAL A 173 0.08 -4.26 -33.17
CA VAL A 173 0.81 -5.53 -33.14
C VAL A 173 1.04 -5.95 -31.69
N GLU A 174 0.48 -7.09 -31.29
CA GLU A 174 0.75 -7.74 -30.00
C GLU A 174 1.89 -8.77 -30.14
N LEU A 175 2.90 -8.68 -29.27
CA LEU A 175 4.08 -9.54 -29.27
C LEU A 175 4.19 -10.29 -27.93
N ASP A 176 3.55 -11.47 -27.86
CA ASP A 176 3.65 -12.46 -26.78
C ASP A 176 4.59 -13.62 -27.19
N GLY A 177 5.18 -14.30 -26.21
CA GLY A 177 5.95 -15.54 -26.38
C GLY A 177 7.27 -15.42 -27.15
N THR A 178 7.66 -14.22 -27.59
CA THR A 178 8.85 -13.95 -28.42
C THR A 178 9.70 -12.81 -27.84
N PRO A 179 11.03 -12.80 -28.04
CA PRO A 179 11.87 -11.66 -27.71
C PRO A 179 11.42 -10.45 -28.54
N ALA A 180 11.05 -9.37 -27.85
CA ALA A 180 10.49 -8.18 -28.48
C ALA A 180 10.77 -6.92 -27.64
N VAL A 181 10.90 -5.78 -28.31
CA VAL A 181 11.00 -4.44 -27.71
C VAL A 181 9.92 -3.57 -28.32
N SER A 182 9.21 -2.78 -27.50
CA SER A 182 8.30 -1.71 -27.94
C SER A 182 8.76 -0.37 -27.34
N ILE A 183 8.73 0.68 -28.16
CA ILE A 183 9.06 2.05 -27.78
C ILE A 183 7.92 2.96 -28.25
N SER A 184 7.49 3.88 -27.40
CA SER A 184 6.56 4.97 -27.74
C SER A 184 7.22 6.31 -27.43
N LEU A 185 7.26 7.20 -28.41
CA LEU A 185 7.85 8.55 -28.33
C LEU A 185 6.71 9.57 -28.38
N ALA A 186 6.74 10.56 -27.48
CA ALA A 186 5.73 11.61 -27.41
C ALA A 186 6.34 13.01 -27.46
N ILE A 187 5.70 13.90 -28.22
CA ILE A 187 5.96 15.34 -28.24
C ILE A 187 4.70 16.02 -27.70
N LEU A 188 4.87 16.75 -26.60
CA LEU A 188 3.79 17.21 -25.73
C LEU A 188 3.96 18.71 -25.44
N PRO A 189 3.65 19.59 -26.42
CA PRO A 189 3.72 21.03 -26.23
C PRO A 189 2.81 21.47 -25.07
N ASP A 190 3.33 22.37 -24.25
CA ASP A 190 2.68 22.97 -23.08
C ASP A 190 2.20 21.97 -22.00
N VAL A 191 2.80 20.78 -21.99
CA VAL A 191 2.73 19.82 -20.87
C VAL A 191 4.04 19.88 -20.08
N GLN A 192 3.95 20.14 -18.78
CA GLN A 192 5.07 20.00 -17.85
C GLN A 192 5.15 18.56 -17.35
N LEU A 193 6.34 17.96 -17.47
CA LEU A 193 6.60 16.54 -17.19
C LEU A 193 7.61 16.36 -16.08
N ARG A 194 7.45 15.31 -15.27
CA ARG A 194 8.43 14.92 -14.26
C ARG A 194 8.45 13.42 -13.98
N THR A 195 9.61 12.80 -14.20
CA THR A 195 9.92 11.42 -13.78
C THR A 195 10.22 11.33 -12.29
N PHE A 196 9.48 10.50 -11.55
CA PHE A 196 9.75 10.18 -10.14
C PHE A 196 10.05 8.69 -9.94
N PHE A 197 10.54 8.35 -8.76
CA PHE A 197 10.76 6.99 -8.31
C PHE A 197 10.44 6.92 -6.81
N CYS A 198 9.71 5.89 -6.41
CA CYS A 198 9.46 5.55 -5.01
C CYS A 198 9.90 4.10 -4.78
N GLN A 199 10.73 3.84 -3.77
CA GLN A 199 11.03 2.48 -3.32
C GLN A 199 10.00 2.10 -2.25
N SER A 200 9.60 0.83 -2.16
CA SER A 200 8.65 0.31 -1.16
C SER A 200 8.84 0.90 0.24
N ALA A 201 10.08 0.90 0.74
CA ALA A 201 10.40 1.42 2.07
C ALA A 201 10.13 2.93 2.29
N TYR A 202 9.97 3.73 1.22
CA TYR A 202 9.65 5.15 1.26
C TYR A 202 8.17 5.46 1.00
N VAL A 203 7.34 4.46 0.72
CA VAL A 203 5.87 4.63 0.80
C VAL A 203 5.53 5.00 2.25
N PRO A 204 4.71 6.03 2.53
CA PRO A 204 4.45 6.45 3.90
C PRO A 204 3.13 5.91 4.43
N ASP A 205 3.20 4.88 5.28
CA ASP A 205 2.07 4.09 5.77
C ASP A 205 0.97 4.92 6.49
N ASP A 206 1.33 5.95 7.28
CA ASP A 206 0.32 6.83 7.91
C ASP A 206 -0.25 7.88 6.93
N ILE A 207 -1.07 7.42 6.00
CA ILE A 207 -1.85 8.28 5.09
C ILE A 207 -2.93 9.02 5.91
N GLY A 208 -3.16 10.30 5.60
CA GLY A 208 -4.01 11.21 6.38
C GLY A 208 -3.36 11.84 7.62
N ARG A 209 -2.17 11.41 8.05
CA ARG A 209 -1.47 11.94 9.25
C ARG A 209 -0.25 12.82 8.97
N ILE A 210 0.20 12.93 7.72
CA ILE A 210 1.34 13.76 7.32
C ILE A 210 0.92 14.88 6.36
N SER A 211 1.74 15.92 6.23
CA SER A 211 1.44 16.98 5.27
C SER A 211 1.56 16.46 3.82
N PRO A 212 0.77 17.01 2.87
CA PRO A 212 0.89 16.66 1.45
C PRO A 212 2.30 16.88 0.90
N ALA A 213 3.05 17.86 1.42
CA ALA A 213 4.43 18.14 1.02
C ALA A 213 5.43 17.06 1.48
N GLU A 214 5.21 16.46 2.66
CA GLU A 214 6.04 15.36 3.15
C GLU A 214 5.75 14.05 2.42
N TRP A 215 4.48 13.74 2.16
CA TRP A 215 4.12 12.57 1.35
C TRP A 215 4.73 12.70 -0.05
N LYS A 216 4.51 13.84 -0.72
CA LYS A 216 5.12 14.14 -2.03
C LYS A 216 6.65 14.01 -1.99
N ARG A 217 7.32 14.44 -0.92
CA ARG A 217 8.77 14.27 -0.77
C ARG A 217 9.20 12.82 -0.67
N ALA A 218 8.48 12.01 0.11
CA ALA A 218 8.79 10.59 0.29
C ALA A 218 8.62 9.79 -1.02
N VAL A 219 7.59 10.09 -1.82
CA VAL A 219 7.35 9.42 -3.12
C VAL A 219 8.08 10.05 -4.32
N GLY A 220 8.98 11.02 -4.09
CA GLY A 220 9.79 11.67 -5.15
C GLY A 220 9.10 12.78 -5.96
N LEU A 221 7.87 13.16 -5.58
CA LEU A 221 7.04 14.22 -6.16
C LEU A 221 7.27 15.62 -5.53
N SER A 222 8.19 15.80 -4.58
CA SER A 222 8.48 17.11 -3.96
C SER A 222 8.85 18.20 -4.97
N GLY A 223 8.15 19.32 -5.01
CA GLY A 223 8.32 20.34 -6.05
C GLY A 223 7.47 20.13 -7.31
N PHE A 224 6.67 19.07 -7.41
CA PHE A 224 5.60 18.97 -8.40
C PHE A 224 4.38 19.79 -7.92
N LEU A 225 3.90 20.71 -8.76
CA LEU A 225 2.88 21.74 -8.45
C LEU A 225 3.31 22.83 -7.43
N GLU A 226 4.62 23.04 -7.18
CA GLU A 226 5.10 24.08 -6.23
C GLU A 226 5.66 25.36 -6.90
N SER A 227 5.49 25.51 -8.21
CA SER A 227 5.95 26.68 -8.97
C SER A 227 5.02 27.91 -8.80
N ASN A 228 5.63 29.08 -8.66
CA ASN A 228 5.01 30.42 -8.67
C ASN A 228 4.26 30.90 -7.41
N LYS A 229 4.77 30.64 -6.19
CA LYS A 229 4.65 31.62 -5.09
C LYS A 229 5.51 32.87 -5.36
N LYS A 230 5.07 33.67 -6.33
CA LYS A 230 5.68 34.93 -6.76
C LYS A 230 4.65 35.95 -7.27
N ASP A 231 3.56 36.12 -6.51
CA ASP A 231 2.93 37.42 -6.28
C ASP A 231 2.04 37.33 -5.03
N GLY A 232 1.87 38.46 -4.33
CA GLY A 232 1.32 38.50 -2.96
C GLY A 232 -0.20 38.60 -2.89
N SER A 233 -0.93 37.71 -3.55
CA SER A 233 -2.41 37.68 -3.55
C SER A 233 -2.95 36.33 -3.08
N ASP A 234 -3.65 36.33 -1.94
CA ASP A 234 -4.29 35.13 -1.38
C ASP A 234 -5.55 34.74 -2.19
N THR A 235 -5.34 33.98 -3.26
CA THR A 235 -6.39 33.30 -4.02
C THR A 235 -6.03 31.83 -4.20
N GLU A 236 -6.85 30.93 -3.64
CA GLU A 236 -6.68 29.47 -3.70
C GLU A 236 -7.05 28.87 -5.08
N LEU A 237 -6.41 29.37 -6.15
CA LEU A 237 -6.69 28.91 -7.51
C LEU A 237 -5.72 27.82 -7.99
N SER A 238 -6.29 26.79 -8.62
CA SER A 238 -5.62 25.77 -9.45
C SER A 238 -4.68 24.79 -8.74
N GLN A 239 -5.23 23.92 -7.89
CA GLN A 239 -4.83 22.51 -7.95
C GLN A 239 -5.25 21.96 -9.31
N GLN A 240 -4.33 22.00 -10.29
CA GLN A 240 -4.59 21.61 -11.66
C GLN A 240 -4.81 20.09 -11.80
N ASP A 241 -5.81 19.71 -12.58
CA ASP A 241 -6.05 18.32 -12.99
C ASP A 241 -4.79 17.79 -13.68
N SER A 242 -4.18 16.81 -13.02
CA SER A 242 -2.86 16.26 -13.33
C SER A 242 -3.02 14.84 -13.86
N VAL A 243 -2.07 14.34 -14.63
CA VAL A 243 -2.05 12.95 -15.10
C VAL A 243 -0.81 12.25 -14.52
N VAL A 244 -0.96 11.02 -14.03
CA VAL A 244 0.16 10.24 -13.45
C VAL A 244 0.20 8.83 -14.05
N MET A 245 1.29 8.53 -14.75
CA MET A 245 1.59 7.19 -15.27
C MET A 245 2.44 6.40 -14.26
N LEU A 246 2.08 5.15 -13.97
CA LEU A 246 2.71 4.30 -12.95
C LEU A 246 3.21 2.96 -13.52
N LEU A 247 4.47 2.61 -13.19
CA LEU A 247 5.12 1.34 -13.52
C LEU A 247 5.79 0.74 -12.25
N PRO A 248 5.03 0.07 -11.37
CA PRO A 248 5.57 -0.64 -10.22
C PRO A 248 6.19 -2.00 -10.58
N SER A 249 7.19 -2.41 -9.81
CA SER A 249 7.74 -3.77 -9.83
C SER A 249 6.69 -4.77 -9.27
N PRO A 250 6.80 -6.07 -9.60
CA PRO A 250 6.03 -7.12 -8.90
C PRO A 250 6.25 -7.15 -7.39
N ALA A 251 7.41 -6.71 -6.90
CA ALA A 251 7.75 -6.70 -5.47
C ALA A 251 7.20 -5.47 -4.74
N PHE A 252 6.93 -4.36 -5.45
CA PHE A 252 6.22 -3.18 -4.92
C PHE A 252 4.71 -3.44 -4.76
N SER A 253 4.18 -4.58 -5.21
CA SER A 253 2.75 -4.89 -5.13
C SER A 253 2.20 -4.98 -3.71
N THR A 254 3.05 -5.13 -2.69
CA THR A 254 2.65 -5.11 -1.27
C THR A 254 2.45 -3.70 -0.71
N GLU A 255 3.09 -2.67 -1.29
CA GLU A 255 2.96 -1.26 -0.85
C GLU A 255 2.19 -0.41 -1.89
N LEU A 256 1.71 -1.03 -2.97
CA LEU A 256 1.05 -0.36 -4.08
C LEU A 256 -0.30 0.24 -3.69
N ASP A 257 -1.10 -0.45 -2.88
CA ASP A 257 -2.43 0.04 -2.48
C ASP A 257 -2.31 1.24 -1.52
N ASP A 258 -1.34 1.24 -0.59
CA ASP A 258 -0.98 2.41 0.23
C ASP A 258 -0.44 3.57 -0.63
N PHE A 259 0.41 3.27 -1.62
CA PHE A 259 0.89 4.28 -2.56
C PHE A 259 -0.27 4.93 -3.35
N LEU A 260 -1.24 4.16 -3.81
CA LEU A 260 -2.43 4.65 -4.53
C LEU A 260 -3.38 5.42 -3.62
N LEU A 261 -3.62 4.95 -2.39
CA LEU A 261 -4.42 5.64 -1.38
C LEU A 261 -3.79 6.98 -0.96
N GLY A 262 -2.47 7.04 -0.85
CA GLY A 262 -1.75 8.30 -0.66
C GLY A 262 -1.88 9.25 -1.86
N LEU A 263 -1.86 8.71 -3.08
CA LEU A 263 -2.01 9.50 -4.30
C LEU A 263 -3.42 10.10 -4.39
N SER A 264 -4.47 9.30 -4.21
CA SER A 264 -5.85 9.79 -4.23
C SER A 264 -6.14 10.79 -3.10
N LEU A 265 -5.53 10.65 -1.91
CA LEU A 265 -5.70 11.62 -0.83
C LEU A 265 -4.97 12.95 -1.06
N TYR A 266 -3.70 12.91 -1.48
CA TYR A 266 -2.85 14.11 -1.57
C TYR A 266 -2.79 14.74 -2.98
N LEU A 267 -3.39 14.09 -3.96
CA LEU A 267 -3.63 14.56 -5.33
C LEU A 267 -5.03 14.10 -5.83
N PRO A 268 -6.14 14.50 -5.19
CA PRO A 268 -7.50 14.01 -5.49
C PRO A 268 -8.04 14.38 -6.89
N ARG A 269 -7.32 15.22 -7.65
CA ARG A 269 -7.61 15.53 -9.07
C ARG A 269 -6.56 14.95 -10.03
N ALA A 270 -5.73 14.02 -9.59
CA ALA A 270 -4.78 13.34 -10.46
C ALA A 270 -5.41 12.10 -11.09
N GLN A 271 -5.53 12.09 -12.41
CA GLN A 271 -5.93 10.91 -13.17
C GLN A 271 -4.76 9.92 -13.25
N THR A 272 -4.86 8.78 -12.57
CA THR A 272 -3.82 7.74 -12.59
C THR A 272 -4.08 6.68 -13.66
N PHE A 273 -3.03 6.22 -14.32
CA PHE A 273 -3.07 5.02 -15.16
C PHE A 273 -1.73 4.26 -15.10
N GLY A 274 -1.73 2.96 -15.42
CA GLY A 274 -0.50 2.18 -15.44
C GLY A 274 -0.72 0.67 -15.43
N GLY A 275 0.38 -0.06 -15.22
CA GLY A 275 0.36 -1.51 -15.11
C GLY A 275 1.57 -2.03 -14.36
N ILE A 276 1.37 -3.06 -13.56
CA ILE A 276 2.44 -3.73 -12.82
C ILE A 276 3.33 -4.46 -13.83
N ALA A 277 4.64 -4.19 -13.78
CA ALA A 277 5.64 -4.82 -14.64
C ALA A 277 5.61 -6.35 -14.51
N SER A 278 6.02 -7.08 -15.56
CA SER A 278 5.74 -8.52 -15.69
C SER A 278 6.92 -9.31 -16.25
N THR A 279 6.89 -10.63 -16.10
CA THR A 279 7.95 -11.52 -16.61
C THR A 279 7.37 -12.83 -17.15
N VAL A 280 8.01 -13.41 -18.16
CA VAL A 280 7.62 -14.74 -18.69
C VAL A 280 7.90 -15.87 -17.68
N SER A 281 8.80 -15.63 -16.71
CA SER A 281 9.12 -16.57 -15.62
C SER A 281 9.06 -15.88 -14.26
N SER A 282 8.39 -16.52 -13.30
CA SER A 282 8.31 -16.08 -11.90
C SER A 282 9.65 -16.15 -11.14
N LEU A 283 10.68 -16.76 -11.74
CA LEU A 283 12.05 -16.73 -11.21
C LEU A 283 12.85 -15.49 -11.69
N SER A 284 12.37 -14.76 -12.71
CA SER A 284 12.99 -13.52 -13.15
C SER A 284 12.43 -12.32 -12.39
N ARG A 285 13.28 -11.34 -12.08
CA ARG A 285 12.87 -10.06 -11.51
C ARG A 285 12.66 -9.06 -12.64
N ALA A 286 11.45 -8.50 -12.74
CA ALA A 286 11.21 -7.38 -13.64
C ALA A 286 12.14 -6.20 -13.27
N LYS A 287 12.61 -5.49 -14.29
CA LYS A 287 13.44 -4.29 -14.14
C LYS A 287 12.63 -3.07 -14.54
N LEU A 288 12.97 -1.92 -13.97
CA LEU A 288 12.40 -0.62 -14.30
C LEU A 288 13.50 0.28 -14.85
N TYR A 289 13.16 1.09 -15.84
CA TYR A 289 14.07 2.02 -16.50
C TYR A 289 13.60 3.45 -16.22
N ARG A 290 14.52 4.34 -15.83
CA ARG A 290 14.21 5.76 -15.59
C ARG A 290 15.38 6.64 -16.03
N TYR A 291 15.09 7.65 -16.83
CA TYR A 291 16.08 8.64 -17.28
C TYR A 291 15.49 10.04 -17.35
N SER A 292 16.32 11.04 -17.06
CA SER A 292 15.98 12.45 -17.24
C SER A 292 17.21 13.27 -17.64
N ALA A 293 17.12 13.93 -18.80
CA ALA A 293 18.20 14.73 -19.35
C ALA A 293 18.53 15.96 -18.46
N ALA A 294 17.51 16.61 -17.91
CA ALA A 294 17.64 17.83 -17.10
C ALA A 294 18.39 17.63 -15.77
N SER A 295 18.44 16.40 -15.25
CA SER A 295 19.18 16.01 -14.05
C SER A 295 20.34 15.04 -14.32
N HIS A 296 20.64 14.75 -15.59
CA HIS A 296 21.60 13.72 -16.04
C HIS A 296 21.40 12.34 -15.38
N LEU A 297 20.15 12.01 -15.07
CA LEU A 297 19.77 10.80 -14.35
C LEU A 297 19.60 9.62 -15.31
N SER A 298 20.17 8.46 -14.98
CA SER A 298 20.05 7.21 -15.76
C SER A 298 20.06 6.00 -14.81
N GLU A 299 18.90 5.44 -14.53
CA GLU A 299 18.69 4.39 -13.52
C GLU A 299 18.09 3.12 -14.16
N CYS A 300 18.68 1.97 -13.84
CA CYS A 300 18.11 0.65 -14.08
C CYS A 300 17.88 -0.01 -12.72
N LEU A 301 16.61 -0.21 -12.36
CA LEU A 301 16.17 -0.52 -10.99
C LEU A 301 15.53 -1.92 -11.00
N SER A 302 15.76 -2.71 -9.95
CA SER A 302 15.17 -4.07 -9.84
C SER A 302 13.91 -4.11 -8.96
N ASP A 303 13.48 -2.97 -8.44
CA ASP A 303 12.40 -2.86 -7.45
C ASP A 303 11.88 -1.41 -7.32
N GLY A 304 10.76 -1.22 -6.62
CA GLY A 304 10.07 0.07 -6.43
C GLY A 304 9.03 0.37 -7.51
N CYS A 305 8.63 1.63 -7.60
CA CYS A 305 7.71 2.16 -8.61
C CYS A 305 8.34 3.37 -9.32
N VAL A 306 8.44 3.28 -10.64
CA VAL A 306 8.82 4.40 -11.52
C VAL A 306 7.54 5.01 -12.07
N GLY A 307 7.48 6.34 -12.15
CA GLY A 307 6.32 7.03 -12.73
C GLY A 307 6.67 8.36 -13.37
N VAL A 308 5.70 8.88 -14.13
CA VAL A 308 5.74 10.21 -14.74
C VAL A 308 4.48 10.96 -14.34
N ALA A 309 4.67 12.14 -13.75
CA ALA A 309 3.59 13.07 -13.45
C ALA A 309 3.58 14.20 -14.49
N MET A 310 2.39 14.58 -14.95
CA MET A 310 2.15 15.41 -16.13
C MET A 310 1.10 16.49 -15.76
N THR A 311 1.34 17.74 -16.16
CA THR A 311 0.45 18.90 -15.88
C THR A 311 0.42 19.86 -17.06
N GLY A 312 -0.63 20.67 -17.18
CA GLY A 312 -0.85 21.56 -18.33
C GLY A 312 -1.88 20.99 -19.29
N ASP A 313 -1.61 21.08 -20.59
CA ASP A 313 -2.55 20.68 -21.64
C ASP A 313 -2.55 19.16 -21.91
N ILE A 314 -3.00 18.36 -20.94
CA ILE A 314 -3.15 16.91 -21.10
C ILE A 314 -4.37 16.37 -20.35
N GLN A 315 -5.16 15.54 -21.02
CA GLN A 315 -6.31 14.83 -20.48
C GLN A 315 -6.17 13.34 -20.78
N ILE A 316 -6.62 12.48 -19.86
CA ILE A 316 -6.81 11.06 -20.15
C ILE A 316 -8.24 10.60 -19.89
N GLN A 317 -8.63 9.54 -20.59
CA GLN A 317 -9.84 8.79 -20.33
C GLN A 317 -9.49 7.31 -20.27
N SER A 318 -9.70 6.68 -19.10
CA SER A 318 -9.43 5.26 -18.90
C SER A 318 -10.74 4.47 -18.85
N MET A 319 -10.73 3.30 -19.47
CA MET A 319 -11.76 2.27 -19.38
C MET A 319 -11.10 0.93 -19.06
N ALA A 320 -11.85 -0.02 -18.50
CA ALA A 320 -11.37 -1.39 -18.32
C ALA A 320 -12.45 -2.40 -18.70
N ALA A 321 -12.07 -3.41 -19.49
CA ALA A 321 -12.88 -4.61 -19.70
C ALA A 321 -12.38 -5.70 -18.75
N HIS A 322 -13.24 -6.22 -17.88
CA HIS A 322 -12.88 -7.28 -16.94
C HIS A 322 -12.59 -8.60 -17.67
N GLY A 323 -13.33 -8.97 -18.71
CA GLY A 323 -13.20 -10.24 -19.44
C GLY A 323 -13.75 -11.42 -18.65
N ALA A 324 -14.87 -11.21 -17.96
CA ALA A 324 -15.36 -12.12 -16.92
C ALA A 324 -16.89 -12.26 -16.99
N LYS A 325 -17.35 -13.49 -17.21
CA LYS A 325 -18.75 -13.87 -17.34
C LYS A 325 -19.40 -13.95 -15.95
N PRO A 326 -20.51 -13.25 -15.68
CA PRO A 326 -21.22 -13.40 -14.41
C PRO A 326 -21.88 -14.78 -14.32
N VAL A 327 -21.88 -15.37 -13.12
CA VAL A 327 -22.50 -16.68 -12.84
C VAL A 327 -23.30 -16.65 -11.54
N GLY A 328 -24.42 -17.38 -11.52
CA GLY A 328 -25.38 -17.35 -10.41
C GLY A 328 -26.15 -16.03 -10.30
N GLY A 329 -26.93 -15.90 -9.22
CA GLY A 329 -27.69 -14.69 -8.91
C GLY A 329 -26.86 -13.59 -8.26
N ILE A 330 -27.52 -12.49 -7.89
CA ILE A 330 -26.94 -11.43 -7.06
C ILE A 330 -27.13 -11.81 -5.58
N TYR A 331 -26.07 -11.65 -4.80
CA TYR A 331 -26.05 -11.89 -3.36
C TYR A 331 -25.80 -10.58 -2.61
N GLN A 332 -26.32 -10.47 -1.39
CA GLN A 332 -26.02 -9.36 -0.47
C GLN A 332 -25.06 -9.83 0.63
N ILE A 333 -24.07 -8.99 0.94
CA ILE A 333 -23.07 -9.27 1.97
C ILE A 333 -23.67 -8.95 3.36
N LEU A 334 -23.99 -9.98 4.13
CA LEU A 334 -24.52 -9.84 5.49
C LEU A 334 -23.44 -9.72 6.55
N LYS A 335 -22.26 -10.31 6.31
CA LYS A 335 -21.11 -10.18 7.21
C LYS A 335 -19.82 -10.11 6.39
N GLY A 336 -19.10 -9.00 6.53
CA GLY A 336 -17.74 -8.79 6.06
C GLY A 336 -17.02 -7.81 6.97
N GLN A 337 -15.70 -7.73 6.83
CA GLN A 337 -14.83 -6.76 7.50
C GLN A 337 -13.56 -6.61 6.67
N ASP A 338 -13.05 -5.38 6.53
CA ASP A 338 -11.84 -5.06 5.79
C ASP A 338 -11.90 -5.68 4.36
N SER A 339 -10.90 -6.45 3.92
CA SER A 339 -10.93 -7.14 2.61
C SER A 339 -11.61 -8.52 2.63
N THR A 340 -12.38 -8.87 3.67
CA THR A 340 -12.94 -10.23 3.87
C THR A 340 -14.46 -10.29 3.87
N ILE A 341 -15.04 -11.11 2.98
CA ILE A 341 -16.45 -11.50 3.00
C ILE A 341 -16.60 -12.81 3.79
N GLY A 342 -17.41 -12.79 4.85
CA GLY A 342 -17.72 -13.98 5.66
C GLY A 342 -19.02 -14.66 5.23
N VAL A 343 -20.13 -13.92 5.17
CA VAL A 343 -21.48 -14.48 5.04
C VAL A 343 -22.33 -13.68 4.05
N ILE A 344 -23.05 -14.39 3.18
CA ILE A 344 -23.89 -13.85 2.11
C ILE A 344 -25.31 -14.45 2.14
N VAL A 345 -26.26 -13.76 1.54
CA VAL A 345 -27.63 -14.24 1.24
C VAL A 345 -28.00 -13.88 -0.19
N LEU A 346 -28.94 -14.58 -0.82
CA LEU A 346 -29.40 -14.23 -2.17
C LEU A 346 -30.30 -12.98 -2.12
N ASP A 347 -30.07 -12.01 -3.01
CA ASP A 347 -31.03 -10.94 -3.30
C ASP A 347 -31.97 -11.42 -4.41
N GLU A 348 -33.12 -11.97 -4.01
CA GLU A 348 -34.14 -12.46 -4.94
C GLU A 348 -34.69 -11.35 -5.83
N THR A 349 -34.76 -10.10 -5.35
CA THR A 349 -35.31 -8.99 -6.13
C THR A 349 -34.39 -8.58 -7.28
N ALA A 350 -33.10 -8.44 -7.00
CA ALA A 350 -32.09 -8.15 -8.03
C ALA A 350 -31.82 -9.37 -8.93
N THR A 351 -31.97 -10.58 -8.41
CA THR A 351 -31.80 -11.83 -9.18
C THR A 351 -32.99 -12.11 -10.10
N GLN A 352 -34.21 -11.69 -9.75
CA GLN A 352 -35.36 -11.84 -10.64
C GLN A 352 -35.38 -10.77 -11.73
N ALA A 353 -35.14 -9.49 -11.40
CA ALA A 353 -35.00 -8.42 -12.39
C ALA A 353 -33.90 -8.70 -13.44
N LEU A 354 -32.82 -9.39 -13.05
CA LEU A 354 -31.83 -9.91 -13.99
C LEU A 354 -32.42 -10.90 -15.00
N LYS A 355 -33.17 -11.91 -14.55
CA LYS A 355 -33.77 -12.91 -15.44
C LYS A 355 -34.84 -12.29 -16.33
N ASP A 356 -35.67 -11.41 -15.75
CA ASP A 356 -36.71 -10.71 -16.49
C ASP A 356 -36.11 -9.85 -17.64
N GLU A 357 -34.83 -9.45 -17.55
CA GLU A 357 -34.09 -8.85 -18.67
C GLU A 357 -33.36 -9.88 -19.55
N GLU A 358 -32.65 -10.86 -18.97
CA GLU A 358 -31.93 -11.92 -19.69
C GLU A 358 -32.92 -12.69 -20.63
N ASP A 359 -34.10 -13.08 -20.13
CA ASP A 359 -35.19 -13.72 -20.89
C ASP A 359 -35.83 -12.81 -21.95
N ASN A 360 -35.73 -11.48 -21.84
CA ASN A 360 -36.24 -10.54 -22.85
C ASN A 360 -35.25 -10.31 -24.00
N VAL A 361 -33.93 -10.48 -23.78
CA VAL A 361 -32.91 -10.30 -24.82
C VAL A 361 -32.86 -11.49 -25.79
N ASP A 362 -33.05 -12.71 -25.30
CA ASP A 362 -33.02 -13.93 -26.14
C ASP A 362 -34.25 -14.06 -27.08
N ASN A 363 -35.25 -13.17 -26.98
CA ASN A 363 -36.42 -13.14 -27.87
C ASN A 363 -36.19 -12.41 -29.22
N ASP A 364 -35.08 -11.68 -29.39
CA ASP A 364 -34.76 -10.93 -30.63
C ASP A 364 -33.84 -11.69 -31.60
N SER A 365 -33.50 -12.97 -31.34
CA SER A 365 -32.68 -13.81 -32.24
C SER A 365 -33.41 -15.06 -32.73
N ASP A 366 -33.87 -15.02 -33.99
CA ASP A 366 -34.52 -16.14 -34.66
C ASP A 366 -33.58 -17.37 -34.87
N ASN A 367 -34.21 -18.54 -34.75
CA ASN A 367 -33.81 -19.90 -35.20
C ASN A 367 -32.72 -20.71 -34.45
N ASP A 368 -33.19 -21.89 -34.01
CA ASP A 368 -32.59 -23.22 -34.13
C ASP A 368 -31.32 -23.60 -33.33
N SER A 369 -31.53 -24.17 -32.13
CA SER A 369 -31.07 -25.56 -31.87
C SER A 369 -31.93 -26.26 -30.80
N GLU A 370 -32.40 -27.48 -31.07
CA GLU A 370 -33.03 -28.33 -30.05
C GLU A 370 -31.96 -29.08 -29.23
N GLU A 371 -31.98 -28.97 -27.90
CA GLU A 371 -31.82 -30.09 -26.94
C GLU A 371 -31.96 -29.59 -25.49
N SER A 372 -32.79 -30.26 -24.67
CA SER A 372 -32.76 -30.06 -23.21
C SER A 372 -33.07 -31.33 -22.43
N GLU A 373 -32.21 -31.66 -21.47
CA GLU A 373 -32.36 -32.80 -20.56
C GLU A 373 -33.63 -32.71 -19.68
N PRO A 374 -34.18 -33.84 -19.21
CA PRO A 374 -35.50 -33.90 -18.57
C PRO A 374 -35.65 -33.02 -17.31
N LEU A 375 -36.80 -32.33 -17.25
CA LEU A 375 -37.16 -31.30 -16.26
C LEU A 375 -37.00 -31.73 -14.79
N ASP A 376 -37.19 -33.01 -14.47
CA ASP A 376 -37.27 -33.50 -13.09
C ASP A 376 -36.00 -33.22 -12.26
N LYS A 377 -34.80 -33.24 -12.90
CA LYS A 377 -33.54 -32.89 -12.20
C LYS A 377 -33.51 -31.42 -11.79
N LYS A 378 -33.97 -30.49 -12.66
CA LYS A 378 -34.05 -29.05 -12.35
C LYS A 378 -35.11 -28.79 -11.28
N ALA A 379 -36.26 -29.44 -11.35
CA ALA A 379 -37.35 -29.28 -10.38
C ALA A 379 -36.94 -29.69 -8.95
N ALA A 380 -36.24 -30.82 -8.79
CA ALA A 380 -35.73 -31.28 -7.51
C ALA A 380 -34.68 -30.32 -6.90
N LEU A 381 -33.80 -29.76 -7.73
CA LEU A 381 -32.82 -28.76 -7.31
C LEU A 381 -33.49 -27.43 -6.90
N ALA A 382 -34.51 -26.98 -7.63
CA ALA A 382 -35.27 -25.78 -7.29
C ALA A 382 -35.99 -25.92 -5.94
N GLN A 383 -36.61 -27.06 -5.64
CA GLN A 383 -37.23 -27.31 -4.34
C GLN A 383 -36.21 -27.43 -3.20
N ALA A 384 -35.02 -28.00 -3.45
CA ALA A 384 -33.94 -28.01 -2.46
C ALA A 384 -33.40 -26.61 -2.13
N TYR A 385 -33.47 -25.69 -3.10
CA TYR A 385 -33.02 -24.31 -2.95
C TYR A 385 -34.08 -23.38 -2.33
N ALA A 386 -35.34 -23.81 -2.20
CA ALA A 386 -36.48 -23.07 -1.63
C ALA A 386 -36.43 -22.80 -0.10
N LYS A 387 -35.22 -22.67 0.45
CA LYS A 387 -34.90 -22.11 1.77
C LYS A 387 -33.90 -20.94 1.64
N ALA A 388 -34.04 -20.14 0.58
CA ALA A 388 -33.04 -19.19 0.11
C ALA A 388 -32.67 -18.04 1.07
N GLN A 389 -33.46 -17.81 2.13
CA GLN A 389 -33.17 -16.81 3.18
C GLN A 389 -32.08 -17.22 4.18
N ILE A 390 -31.54 -18.45 4.12
CA ILE A 390 -30.47 -18.88 5.03
C ILE A 390 -29.14 -18.18 4.68
N PRO A 391 -28.50 -17.43 5.60
CA PRO A 391 -27.16 -16.89 5.39
C PRO A 391 -26.12 -18.01 5.26
N LYS A 392 -25.28 -17.97 4.22
CA LYS A 392 -24.27 -18.99 3.92
C LYS A 392 -22.85 -18.42 3.86
N PRO A 393 -21.80 -19.21 4.16
CA PRO A 393 -20.43 -18.85 3.81
C PRO A 393 -20.23 -18.76 2.29
N VAL A 394 -19.38 -17.83 1.84
CA VAL A 394 -19.10 -17.58 0.41
C VAL A 394 -18.62 -18.85 -0.31
N LEU A 395 -17.70 -19.59 0.31
CA LEU A 395 -17.15 -20.82 -0.25
C LEU A 395 -18.19 -21.95 -0.34
N ALA A 396 -19.22 -21.96 0.51
CA ALA A 396 -20.29 -22.95 0.44
C ALA A 396 -21.18 -22.73 -0.80
N GLU A 397 -21.48 -21.47 -1.13
CA GLU A 397 -22.25 -21.11 -2.32
C GLU A 397 -21.44 -21.29 -3.61
N ALA A 398 -20.16 -20.94 -3.62
CA ALA A 398 -19.26 -21.25 -4.74
C ALA A 398 -19.19 -22.77 -5.02
N ASN A 399 -19.15 -23.61 -3.98
CA ASN A 399 -19.22 -25.07 -4.10
C ASN A 399 -20.57 -25.62 -4.58
N PHE A 400 -21.65 -24.84 -4.44
CA PHE A 400 -22.95 -25.15 -5.05
C PHE A 400 -22.96 -24.77 -6.53
N LEU A 401 -22.57 -23.54 -6.88
CA LEU A 401 -22.50 -23.05 -8.26
C LEU A 401 -21.58 -23.90 -9.15
N MET A 402 -20.44 -24.39 -8.62
CA MET A 402 -19.57 -25.32 -9.35
C MET A 402 -20.25 -26.62 -9.81
N ARG A 403 -21.43 -26.99 -9.27
CA ARG A 403 -22.21 -28.17 -9.69
C ARG A 403 -23.25 -27.87 -10.78
N THR A 404 -23.50 -26.60 -11.08
CA THR A 404 -24.46 -26.13 -12.09
C THR A 404 -23.77 -25.49 -13.31
N LEU A 405 -22.44 -25.45 -13.32
CA LEU A 405 -21.59 -24.91 -14.37
C LEU A 405 -21.05 -26.01 -15.29
N SER A 406 -20.55 -25.63 -16.47
CA SER A 406 -19.87 -26.55 -17.39
C SER A 406 -18.57 -27.11 -16.80
N ASP A 407 -18.03 -28.20 -17.34
CA ASP A 407 -16.74 -28.76 -16.89
C ASP A 407 -15.58 -27.77 -17.06
N GLU A 408 -15.61 -26.91 -18.08
CA GLU A 408 -14.62 -25.86 -18.30
C GLU A 408 -14.76 -24.73 -17.28
N ASP A 409 -15.97 -24.19 -17.10
CA ASP A 409 -16.26 -23.17 -16.08
C ASP A 409 -15.89 -23.67 -14.66
N GLN A 410 -16.22 -24.93 -14.36
CA GLN A 410 -15.88 -25.60 -13.12
C GLN A 410 -14.36 -25.77 -12.95
N ALA A 411 -13.62 -26.06 -14.02
CA ALA A 411 -12.16 -26.12 -13.99
C ALA A 411 -11.51 -24.74 -13.78
N PHE A 412 -12.09 -23.66 -14.34
CA PHE A 412 -11.66 -22.30 -14.05
C PHE A 412 -11.96 -21.87 -12.61
N MET A 413 -13.19 -22.07 -12.13
CA MET A 413 -13.61 -21.67 -10.78
C MET A 413 -12.82 -22.41 -9.67
N ARG A 414 -12.37 -23.65 -9.93
CA ARG A 414 -11.43 -24.38 -9.06
C ARG A 414 -10.00 -23.83 -9.05
N ARG A 415 -9.55 -23.20 -10.14
CA ARG A 415 -8.19 -22.62 -10.25
C ARG A 415 -8.13 -21.20 -9.69
N GLN A 416 -9.17 -20.40 -9.93
CA GLN A 416 -9.25 -19.01 -9.51
C GLN A 416 -10.71 -18.61 -9.31
N LEU A 417 -11.07 -18.29 -8.06
CA LEU A 417 -12.38 -17.73 -7.73
C LEU A 417 -12.37 -16.22 -8.01
N LEU A 418 -13.34 -15.75 -8.80
CA LEU A 418 -13.60 -14.34 -9.05
C LEU A 418 -14.94 -13.94 -8.41
N ILE A 419 -14.95 -12.79 -7.75
CA ILE A 419 -16.16 -12.18 -7.16
C ILE A 419 -16.20 -10.72 -7.59
N GLY A 420 -17.33 -10.30 -8.14
CA GLY A 420 -17.57 -8.90 -8.45
C GLY A 420 -18.39 -8.25 -7.34
N ILE A 421 -18.04 -7.03 -6.97
CA ILE A 421 -18.72 -6.23 -5.94
C ILE A 421 -19.41 -5.04 -6.62
N ASP A 422 -20.69 -4.82 -6.28
CA ASP A 422 -21.55 -3.77 -6.84
C ASP A 422 -21.04 -2.41 -6.37
N LYS A 423 -20.72 -1.51 -7.30
CA LYS A 423 -20.11 -0.20 -6.99
C LYS A 423 -21.01 0.70 -6.16
N GLY A 424 -22.33 0.56 -6.32
CA GLY A 424 -23.32 1.51 -5.80
C GLY A 424 -23.37 2.80 -6.63
N GLY A 425 -24.56 3.39 -6.74
CA GLY A 425 -24.80 4.59 -7.55
C GLY A 425 -26.26 4.68 -7.99
N SER A 426 -26.57 5.61 -8.90
CA SER A 426 -27.84 5.61 -9.61
C SER A 426 -28.00 4.32 -10.38
N ILE A 427 -29.12 3.61 -10.15
CA ILE A 427 -29.42 2.35 -10.85
C ILE A 427 -29.73 2.70 -12.30
N GLY A 428 -28.70 2.59 -13.15
CA GLY A 428 -28.84 2.62 -14.59
C GLY A 428 -29.79 1.50 -15.05
N ARG A 429 -30.51 1.73 -16.15
CA ARG A 429 -31.85 1.13 -16.31
C ARG A 429 -31.85 -0.38 -16.53
N SER A 430 -30.74 -0.93 -17.03
CA SER A 430 -30.57 -2.37 -17.23
C SER A 430 -29.75 -3.02 -16.11
N ALA A 431 -30.16 -4.23 -15.73
CA ALA A 431 -29.44 -5.15 -14.87
C ALA A 431 -28.35 -5.95 -15.62
N SER A 432 -28.45 -6.12 -16.94
CA SER A 432 -27.49 -6.87 -17.77
C SER A 432 -26.21 -6.09 -18.07
N GLU A 433 -25.05 -6.61 -17.64
CA GLU A 433 -23.72 -5.98 -17.84
C GLU A 433 -23.46 -5.61 -19.32
N LEU A 434 -23.75 -6.50 -20.28
CA LEU A 434 -23.49 -6.22 -21.70
C LEU A 434 -24.40 -5.12 -22.26
N ALA A 435 -25.66 -5.06 -21.82
CA ALA A 435 -26.58 -4.00 -22.22
C ALA A 435 -26.09 -2.65 -21.69
N ARG A 436 -25.82 -2.56 -20.38
CA ARG A 436 -25.25 -1.37 -19.72
C ARG A 436 -23.99 -0.85 -20.40
N LEU A 437 -23.06 -1.74 -20.73
CA LEU A 437 -21.85 -1.42 -21.47
C LEU A 437 -22.17 -0.82 -22.85
N SER A 438 -23.08 -1.43 -23.61
CA SER A 438 -23.53 -0.92 -24.93
C SER A 438 -24.28 0.42 -24.84
N GLU A 439 -24.86 0.73 -23.69
CA GLU A 439 -25.49 2.02 -23.42
C GLU A 439 -24.50 3.11 -22.98
N GLY A 440 -23.31 2.71 -22.51
CA GLY A 440 -22.30 3.59 -21.96
C GLY A 440 -22.42 3.84 -20.45
N GLU A 441 -23.27 3.09 -19.73
CA GLU A 441 -23.47 3.18 -18.27
C GLU A 441 -22.34 2.52 -17.45
N GLY A 442 -21.35 1.92 -18.11
CA GLY A 442 -20.20 1.26 -17.50
C GLY A 442 -20.53 -0.05 -16.75
N HIS A 443 -19.48 -0.72 -16.28
CA HIS A 443 -19.59 -1.93 -15.45
C HIS A 443 -20.26 -1.64 -14.11
N ARG A 444 -21.22 -2.47 -13.69
CA ARG A 444 -21.88 -2.35 -12.38
C ARG A 444 -21.09 -3.07 -11.29
N PHE A 445 -20.57 -4.25 -11.58
CA PHE A 445 -19.67 -4.99 -10.68
C PHE A 445 -18.20 -4.75 -11.03
N THR A 446 -17.38 -4.35 -10.05
CA THR A 446 -15.91 -4.40 -10.19
C THR A 446 -15.46 -5.82 -9.86
N VAL A 447 -14.74 -6.49 -10.76
CA VAL A 447 -14.37 -7.91 -10.58
C VAL A 447 -13.00 -8.06 -9.88
N HIS A 448 -13.01 -8.67 -8.69
CA HIS A 448 -11.82 -8.92 -7.87
C HIS A 448 -11.43 -10.40 -7.85
N LYS A 449 -10.12 -10.65 -7.79
CA LYS A 449 -9.52 -11.98 -7.58
C LYS A 449 -9.46 -12.31 -6.10
N VAL A 450 -9.95 -13.48 -5.71
CA VAL A 450 -9.81 -14.00 -4.35
C VAL A 450 -8.34 -14.34 -4.06
N ALA A 451 -7.81 -13.82 -2.95
CA ALA A 451 -6.43 -14.09 -2.51
C ALA A 451 -6.37 -15.35 -1.64
N THR A 452 -7.28 -15.50 -0.68
CA THR A 452 -7.39 -16.71 0.16
C THR A 452 -8.85 -17.03 0.51
N ALA A 453 -9.13 -18.28 0.89
CA ALA A 453 -10.43 -18.73 1.37
C ALA A 453 -10.28 -19.54 2.67
N GLY A 454 -11.11 -19.23 3.67
CA GLY A 454 -11.10 -19.85 4.99
C GLY A 454 -11.67 -21.27 4.95
N MET A 455 -10.82 -22.30 5.07
CA MET A 455 -11.25 -23.70 4.97
C MET A 455 -12.12 -24.20 6.14
N LYS A 456 -12.28 -23.42 7.22
CA LYS A 456 -13.07 -23.80 8.42
C LYS A 456 -14.42 -23.10 8.49
N ASP A 457 -14.46 -21.86 8.04
CA ASP A 457 -15.54 -20.89 8.19
C ASP A 457 -16.16 -20.50 6.84
N GLY A 458 -15.49 -20.83 5.73
CA GLY A 458 -15.96 -20.60 4.35
C GLY A 458 -15.92 -19.13 3.92
N SER A 459 -15.21 -18.28 4.65
CA SER A 459 -14.93 -16.89 4.31
C SER A 459 -14.00 -16.78 3.09
N VAL A 460 -13.97 -15.60 2.48
CA VAL A 460 -13.18 -15.27 1.31
C VAL A 460 -12.54 -13.90 1.50
N THR A 461 -11.22 -13.83 1.32
CA THR A 461 -10.42 -12.62 1.53
C THR A 461 -9.75 -12.19 0.23
N PHE A 462 -9.95 -10.94 -0.15
CA PHE A 462 -9.23 -10.27 -1.24
C PHE A 462 -7.87 -9.75 -0.75
N SER A 463 -7.01 -9.33 -1.68
CA SER A 463 -5.75 -8.65 -1.34
C SER A 463 -6.00 -7.49 -0.38
N LEU A 464 -5.13 -7.33 0.63
CA LEU A 464 -5.22 -6.23 1.58
C LEU A 464 -5.11 -4.89 0.83
N GLY A 465 -6.00 -3.94 1.10
CA GLY A 465 -6.11 -2.66 0.38
C GLY A 465 -7.06 -2.67 -0.83
N SER A 466 -7.21 -3.80 -1.51
CA SER A 466 -7.90 -3.83 -2.82
C SER A 466 -9.41 -3.56 -2.83
N ILE A 467 -10.10 -3.73 -1.69
CA ILE A 467 -11.50 -3.29 -1.48
C ILE A 467 -11.87 -3.27 0.02
N ASP A 468 -12.72 -2.31 0.41
CA ASP A 468 -13.39 -2.24 1.72
C ASP A 468 -14.78 -2.90 1.66
N VAL A 469 -14.94 -4.04 2.36
CA VAL A 469 -16.14 -4.89 2.32
C VAL A 469 -17.22 -4.36 3.28
N LYS A 470 -17.99 -3.38 2.78
CA LYS A 470 -19.16 -2.83 3.48
C LYS A 470 -20.32 -3.84 3.52
N THR A 471 -20.95 -3.99 4.69
CA THR A 471 -22.16 -4.81 4.86
C THR A 471 -23.36 -4.16 4.16
N GLY A 472 -24.22 -4.97 3.56
CA GLY A 472 -25.34 -4.53 2.74
C GLY A 472 -25.00 -4.33 1.25
N THR A 473 -23.72 -4.26 0.87
CA THR A 473 -23.29 -4.21 -0.53
C THR A 473 -23.62 -5.52 -1.27
N ARG A 474 -23.92 -5.43 -2.56
CA ARG A 474 -24.22 -6.55 -3.44
C ARG A 474 -22.95 -7.14 -4.06
N MET A 475 -22.99 -8.43 -4.41
CA MET A 475 -21.94 -9.14 -5.14
C MET A 475 -22.52 -10.18 -6.10
N ARG A 476 -21.75 -10.58 -7.11
CA ARG A 476 -22.04 -11.71 -8.03
C ARG A 476 -20.76 -12.52 -8.22
N PHE A 477 -20.88 -13.83 -8.47
CA PHE A 477 -19.72 -14.67 -8.81
C PHE A 477 -19.38 -14.52 -10.30
N PHE A 478 -18.13 -14.73 -10.66
CA PHE A 478 -17.66 -14.61 -12.05
C PHE A 478 -16.75 -15.78 -12.45
N VAL A 479 -16.70 -16.07 -13.74
CA VAL A 479 -15.82 -17.07 -14.36
C VAL A 479 -15.15 -16.47 -15.60
N ARG A 480 -13.94 -16.95 -15.94
CA ARG A 480 -13.24 -16.57 -17.19
C ARG A 480 -13.87 -17.32 -18.37
N ASP A 481 -14.45 -16.58 -19.31
CA ASP A 481 -14.91 -17.09 -20.61
C ASP A 481 -14.38 -16.20 -21.74
N SER A 482 -13.92 -16.82 -22.82
CA SER A 482 -13.37 -16.14 -24.00
C SER A 482 -14.45 -15.53 -24.90
N GLU A 483 -15.66 -16.12 -24.99
CA GLU A 483 -16.72 -15.56 -25.84
C GLU A 483 -17.43 -14.39 -25.18
N PHE A 484 -17.74 -14.49 -23.88
CA PHE A 484 -18.21 -13.34 -23.11
C PHE A 484 -17.24 -12.17 -23.17
N ALA A 485 -15.93 -12.41 -23.00
CA ALA A 485 -14.92 -11.36 -23.03
C ALA A 485 -14.80 -10.65 -24.40
N LYS A 486 -15.11 -11.32 -25.53
CA LYS A 486 -15.24 -10.66 -26.83
C LYS A 486 -16.42 -9.70 -26.85
N LYS A 487 -17.61 -10.21 -26.52
CA LYS A 487 -18.86 -9.42 -26.45
C LYS A 487 -18.74 -8.22 -25.50
N GLU A 488 -18.04 -8.40 -24.37
CA GLU A 488 -17.77 -7.38 -23.37
C GLU A 488 -16.88 -6.24 -23.91
N VAL A 489 -15.77 -6.58 -24.57
CA VAL A 489 -14.88 -5.59 -25.20
C VAL A 489 -15.60 -4.84 -26.32
N GLU A 490 -16.37 -5.54 -27.16
CA GLU A 490 -17.15 -4.92 -28.23
C GLU A 490 -18.24 -4.00 -27.64
N ALA A 491 -19.01 -4.45 -26.64
CA ALA A 491 -20.05 -3.65 -25.99
C ALA A 491 -19.49 -2.39 -25.31
N LEU A 492 -18.37 -2.49 -24.57
CA LEU A 492 -17.69 -1.36 -23.93
C LEU A 492 -17.31 -0.28 -24.95
N TRP A 493 -16.70 -0.68 -26.06
CA TRP A 493 -16.28 0.25 -27.11
C TRP A 493 -17.45 0.79 -27.96
N PHE A 494 -18.52 0.00 -28.16
CA PHE A 494 -19.75 0.50 -28.80
C PHE A 494 -20.47 1.53 -27.92
N GLY A 495 -20.63 1.30 -26.62
CA GLY A 495 -21.22 2.27 -25.71
C GLY A 495 -20.36 3.52 -25.52
N TYR A 496 -19.03 3.38 -25.54
CA TYR A 496 -18.14 4.53 -25.64
C TYR A 496 -18.39 5.34 -26.93
N LYS A 497 -18.51 4.69 -28.10
CA LYS A 497 -18.87 5.37 -29.36
C LYS A 497 -20.28 6.01 -29.31
N LYS A 498 -21.25 5.36 -28.64
CA LYS A 498 -22.60 5.89 -28.36
C LYS A 498 -22.53 7.15 -27.48
N ARG A 499 -21.70 7.16 -26.42
CA ARG A 499 -21.41 8.35 -25.58
C ARG A 499 -20.86 9.50 -26.43
N LEU A 500 -19.85 9.25 -27.27
CA LEU A 500 -19.29 10.29 -28.16
C LEU A 500 -20.31 10.86 -29.15
N LEU A 501 -21.11 10.00 -29.80
CA LEU A 501 -22.15 10.44 -30.73
C LEU A 501 -23.25 11.24 -30.00
N ASN A 502 -23.65 10.83 -28.81
CA ASN A 502 -24.60 11.57 -27.98
C ASN A 502 -24.05 12.94 -27.53
N GLN A 503 -22.74 13.05 -27.27
CA GLN A 503 -22.08 14.34 -26.99
C GLN A 503 -22.00 15.24 -28.25
N GLN A 504 -21.84 14.66 -29.44
CA GLN A 504 -21.76 15.40 -30.71
C GLN A 504 -23.12 15.85 -31.27
N PHE A 505 -24.20 15.09 -31.00
CA PHE A 505 -25.52 15.33 -31.59
C PHE A 505 -26.63 15.66 -30.56
N GLY A 506 -26.34 15.59 -29.25
CA GLY A 506 -27.31 15.82 -28.18
C GLY A 506 -27.52 17.29 -27.83
N LYS A 507 -28.79 17.71 -27.71
CA LYS A 507 -29.18 19.00 -27.13
C LYS A 507 -29.68 18.80 -25.70
N GLY A 508 -28.87 19.14 -24.70
CA GLY A 508 -29.23 19.01 -23.28
C GLY A 508 -28.20 19.65 -22.34
N GLU A 509 -28.66 20.14 -21.19
CA GLU A 509 -27.93 21.02 -20.28
C GLU A 509 -26.61 20.46 -19.68
N HIS A 510 -25.60 21.33 -19.63
CA HIS A 510 -24.48 21.34 -18.67
C HIS A 510 -23.86 20.01 -18.20
N THR A 511 -23.02 19.42 -19.06
CA THR A 511 -21.77 18.78 -18.60
C THR A 511 -20.58 19.47 -19.26
N THR A 512 -19.47 19.65 -18.53
CA THR A 512 -18.32 20.45 -18.98
C THR A 512 -17.16 19.61 -19.54
N ASP A 513 -17.40 18.35 -19.88
CA ASP A 513 -16.45 17.52 -20.63
C ASP A 513 -16.47 17.94 -22.10
N SER A 514 -15.60 18.88 -22.45
CA SER A 514 -15.29 19.24 -23.83
C SER A 514 -14.86 18.02 -24.65
N THR A 515 -15.24 17.99 -25.92
CA THR A 515 -14.86 16.95 -26.88
C THR A 515 -13.36 16.96 -27.14
N PHE A 516 -12.56 16.32 -26.27
CA PHE A 516 -11.11 16.36 -26.36
C PHE A 516 -10.57 15.49 -27.50
N THR A 517 -9.65 16.04 -28.29
CA THR A 517 -8.99 15.35 -29.40
C THR A 517 -7.89 14.40 -28.90
N ARG A 518 -7.87 13.17 -29.45
CA ARG A 518 -7.23 11.96 -28.88
C ARG A 518 -5.94 11.59 -29.61
N SER A 519 -4.81 11.98 -29.05
CA SER A 519 -3.48 11.84 -29.66
C SER A 519 -2.89 10.43 -29.58
N GLY A 520 -3.44 9.51 -28.78
CA GLY A 520 -3.00 8.11 -28.75
C GLY A 520 -3.78 7.23 -27.76
N CYS A 521 -3.54 5.92 -27.80
CA CYS A 521 -4.11 4.95 -26.86
C CYS A 521 -3.04 4.02 -26.25
N PHE A 522 -3.10 3.85 -24.93
CA PHE A 522 -2.38 2.81 -24.20
C PHE A 522 -3.28 1.60 -23.93
N VAL A 523 -2.83 0.40 -24.28
CA VAL A 523 -3.55 -0.86 -24.07
C VAL A 523 -2.72 -1.77 -23.16
N ILE A 524 -3.28 -2.15 -22.02
CA ILE A 524 -2.58 -2.90 -20.96
C ILE A 524 -3.43 -4.13 -20.59
N PRO A 525 -3.26 -5.29 -21.25
CA PRO A 525 -3.88 -6.55 -20.83
C PRO A 525 -3.15 -7.16 -19.63
N THR A 526 -3.82 -8.02 -18.86
CA THR A 526 -3.17 -8.90 -17.88
C THR A 526 -2.58 -10.16 -18.52
N LEU A 527 -1.61 -10.82 -17.86
CA LEU A 527 -0.92 -12.03 -18.37
C LEU A 527 -1.84 -13.22 -18.72
N ASP A 528 -3.09 -13.24 -18.23
CA ASP A 528 -4.09 -14.26 -18.55
C ASP A 528 -4.94 -13.95 -19.79
N ARG A 529 -4.63 -12.87 -20.53
CA ARG A 529 -5.32 -12.41 -21.76
C ARG A 529 -4.43 -12.47 -23.01
N GLY A 530 -4.87 -11.82 -24.10
CA GLY A 530 -4.22 -11.86 -25.41
C GLY A 530 -4.37 -13.20 -26.12
N ASN A 531 -3.39 -13.52 -26.98
CA ASN A 531 -3.45 -14.61 -27.98
C ASN A 531 -3.97 -15.96 -27.44
N LYS A 532 -3.48 -16.41 -26.27
CA LYS A 532 -3.86 -17.71 -25.68
C LYS A 532 -5.30 -17.74 -25.15
N PHE A 533 -5.86 -16.58 -24.82
CA PHE A 533 -7.22 -16.43 -24.29
C PHE A 533 -8.26 -16.30 -25.43
N PHE A 534 -7.95 -15.51 -26.47
CA PHE A 534 -8.80 -15.35 -27.66
C PHE A 534 -8.56 -16.43 -28.72
N GLN A 535 -8.53 -17.71 -28.30
CA GLN A 535 -8.54 -18.89 -29.18
C GLN A 535 -7.40 -18.93 -30.24
N GLY A 536 -6.22 -18.36 -29.93
CA GLY A 536 -5.10 -18.30 -30.87
C GLY A 536 -5.15 -17.14 -31.86
N LYS A 537 -5.96 -16.10 -31.59
CA LYS A 537 -5.97 -14.83 -32.33
C LYS A 537 -5.22 -13.75 -31.53
N PRO A 538 -3.98 -13.36 -31.90
CA PRO A 538 -3.32 -12.19 -31.32
C PRO A 538 -3.98 -10.90 -31.80
N GLY A 539 -3.84 -9.81 -31.04
CA GLY A 539 -4.27 -8.47 -31.47
C GLY A 539 -5.77 -8.22 -31.41
N TYR A 540 -6.58 -9.11 -30.81
CA TYR A 540 -8.04 -8.94 -30.80
C TYR A 540 -8.46 -7.68 -30.03
N GLU A 541 -7.85 -7.41 -28.88
CA GLU A 541 -8.22 -6.27 -28.04
C GLU A 541 -7.72 -4.96 -28.66
N SER A 542 -6.42 -4.88 -29.00
CA SER A 542 -5.85 -3.69 -29.65
C SER A 542 -6.46 -3.41 -31.02
N GLY A 543 -6.72 -4.44 -31.81
CA GLY A 543 -7.36 -4.34 -33.14
C GLY A 543 -8.81 -3.90 -33.07
N THR A 544 -9.52 -4.17 -31.97
CA THR A 544 -10.87 -3.64 -31.75
C THR A 544 -10.83 -2.14 -31.47
N VAL A 545 -9.83 -1.64 -30.73
CA VAL A 545 -9.58 -0.19 -30.59
C VAL A 545 -9.35 0.47 -31.95
N ALA A 546 -8.46 -0.09 -32.78
CA ALA A 546 -8.15 0.45 -34.11
C ALA A 546 -9.38 0.47 -35.05
N ARG A 547 -10.23 -0.55 -34.99
CA ARG A 547 -11.47 -0.62 -35.80
C ARG A 547 -12.52 0.41 -35.38
N ILE A 548 -12.60 0.74 -34.09
CA ILE A 548 -13.64 1.62 -33.54
C ILE A 548 -13.19 3.08 -33.50
N LEU A 549 -11.88 3.34 -33.35
CA LEU A 549 -11.24 4.65 -33.45
C LEU A 549 -10.19 4.68 -34.59
N PRO A 550 -10.61 4.61 -35.86
CA PRO A 550 -9.72 4.54 -37.02
C PRO A 550 -8.75 5.73 -37.18
N THR A 551 -9.04 6.86 -36.54
CA THR A 551 -8.25 8.10 -36.62
C THR A 551 -7.09 8.18 -35.62
N LEU A 552 -6.94 7.20 -34.70
CA LEU A 552 -5.82 7.19 -33.74
C LEU A 552 -4.47 6.98 -34.46
N PRO A 553 -3.44 7.83 -34.22
CA PRO A 553 -2.15 7.74 -34.92
C PRO A 553 -1.23 6.65 -34.34
N THR A 554 -1.47 6.20 -33.10
CA THR A 554 -0.67 5.17 -32.44
C THR A 554 -1.45 4.47 -31.32
N ILE A 555 -1.23 3.15 -31.24
CA ILE A 555 -1.68 2.28 -30.15
C ILE A 555 -0.43 1.57 -29.59
N SER A 556 -0.16 1.71 -28.29
CA SER A 556 1.04 1.15 -27.67
C SER A 556 0.74 0.56 -26.28
N GLY A 557 1.64 -0.24 -25.71
CA GLY A 557 1.44 -0.80 -24.37
C GLY A 557 2.22 -2.08 -24.11
N PHE A 558 1.76 -2.85 -23.11
CA PHE A 558 2.46 -4.05 -22.64
C PHE A 558 1.55 -4.96 -21.81
N PHE A 559 1.91 -6.23 -21.73
CA PHE A 559 1.23 -7.22 -20.88
C PHE A 559 1.68 -7.06 -19.42
N SER A 560 0.73 -6.98 -18.50
CA SER A 560 0.96 -6.63 -17.08
C SER A 560 0.60 -7.75 -16.10
N ASN A 561 1.12 -7.67 -14.87
CA ASN A 561 0.66 -8.50 -13.75
C ASN A 561 -0.65 -8.00 -13.10
N GLY A 562 -1.13 -6.83 -13.52
CA GLY A 562 -2.30 -6.14 -12.98
C GLY A 562 -2.34 -4.70 -13.49
N ILE A 563 -3.54 -4.17 -13.73
CA ILE A 563 -3.76 -2.81 -14.26
C ILE A 563 -3.97 -1.84 -13.11
N ILE A 564 -3.52 -0.61 -13.29
CA ILE A 564 -3.72 0.50 -12.36
C ILE A 564 -4.53 1.57 -13.10
N GLY A 565 -5.63 2.03 -12.53
CA GLY A 565 -6.49 3.03 -13.17
C GLY A 565 -7.62 3.53 -12.29
N ILE A 566 -8.35 4.52 -12.81
CA ILE A 566 -9.63 4.96 -12.24
C ILE A 566 -10.67 3.87 -12.52
N THR A 567 -11.31 3.35 -11.48
CA THR A 567 -12.51 2.51 -11.64
C THR A 567 -13.70 3.41 -11.96
N GLU A 568 -14.29 3.31 -13.17
CA GLU A 568 -15.45 4.13 -13.58
C GLU A 568 -16.58 4.09 -12.53
N GLY A 569 -16.95 5.25 -11.98
CA GLY A 569 -18.07 5.42 -11.04
C GLY A 569 -18.33 6.91 -10.80
N ASP A 570 -19.60 7.30 -10.66
CA ASP A 570 -19.98 8.70 -10.41
C ASP A 570 -19.58 9.14 -8.99
N GLY A 571 -18.78 10.20 -8.90
CA GLY A 571 -18.49 10.93 -7.66
C GLY A 571 -17.27 10.49 -6.85
N ASP A 572 -16.93 9.19 -6.80
CA ASP A 572 -15.79 8.67 -6.02
C ASP A 572 -14.66 8.15 -6.94
N THR A 573 -13.63 8.98 -7.16
CA THR A 573 -12.44 8.63 -7.96
C THR A 573 -11.49 7.68 -7.21
N SER A 574 -11.95 6.46 -6.99
CA SER A 574 -11.14 5.36 -6.48
C SER A 574 -10.13 4.88 -7.52
N THR A 575 -8.84 4.90 -7.15
CA THR A 575 -7.72 4.40 -7.94
C THR A 575 -7.32 3.02 -7.43
N GLY A 576 -7.53 1.96 -8.23
CA GLY A 576 -7.40 0.57 -7.76
C GLY A 576 -6.58 -0.33 -8.68
N VAL A 577 -6.21 -1.50 -8.15
CA VAL A 577 -5.48 -2.55 -8.89
C VAL A 577 -6.46 -3.62 -9.40
N GLN A 578 -6.57 -3.75 -10.72
CA GLN A 578 -7.37 -4.82 -11.36
C GLN A 578 -6.48 -5.99 -11.80
N GLY A 579 -6.60 -7.12 -11.11
CA GLY A 579 -5.73 -8.30 -11.29
C GLY A 579 -6.15 -9.30 -12.39
N SER A 580 -7.26 -9.04 -13.09
CA SER A 580 -7.75 -9.86 -14.22
C SER A 580 -8.66 -8.98 -15.11
N ALA A 581 -8.05 -8.17 -16.00
CA ALA A 581 -8.76 -7.20 -16.85
C ALA A 581 -7.90 -6.79 -18.07
N THR A 582 -8.39 -5.88 -18.91
CA THR A 582 -7.59 -5.09 -19.86
C THR A 582 -7.92 -3.62 -19.68
N GLY A 583 -6.89 -2.82 -19.41
CA GLY A 583 -7.00 -1.36 -19.33
C GLY A 583 -6.79 -0.73 -20.69
N TYR A 584 -7.65 0.24 -21.03
CA TYR A 584 -7.50 1.11 -22.18
C TYR A 584 -7.43 2.55 -21.67
N THR A 585 -6.36 3.28 -22.01
CA THR A 585 -6.22 4.70 -21.65
C THR A 585 -6.00 5.53 -22.90
N LEU A 586 -6.99 6.33 -23.26
CA LEU A 586 -6.90 7.35 -24.30
C LEU A 586 -6.20 8.59 -23.73
N ILE A 587 -5.28 9.19 -24.49
CA ILE A 587 -4.56 10.41 -24.13
C ILE A 587 -4.86 11.50 -25.16
N GLY A 588 -5.01 12.76 -24.72
CA GLY A 588 -5.26 13.90 -25.61
C GLY A 588 -5.04 15.27 -24.97
N SER A 589 -5.41 16.32 -25.70
CA SER A 589 -5.29 17.74 -25.32
C SER A 589 -6.60 18.28 -24.73
N LYS A 590 -6.51 19.04 -23.63
CA LYS A 590 -7.64 19.79 -23.05
C LYS A 590 -8.07 20.96 -23.94
N THR A 591 -7.13 21.57 -24.66
CA THR A 591 -7.39 22.70 -25.58
C THR A 591 -7.62 22.24 -27.03
N ASP A 592 -8.04 20.99 -27.22
CA ASP A 592 -8.45 20.39 -28.50
C ASP A 592 -7.45 20.58 -29.66
N ARG A 593 -6.14 20.44 -29.36
CA ARG A 593 -5.08 20.67 -30.35
C ARG A 593 -5.12 19.68 -31.53
N PRO A 594 -4.64 20.09 -32.71
CA PRO A 594 -4.41 19.17 -33.81
C PRO A 594 -3.48 18.01 -33.42
N ILE A 595 -3.73 16.84 -33.98
CA ILE A 595 -2.87 15.66 -33.87
C ILE A 595 -1.99 15.58 -35.10
N PHE A 596 -0.70 15.29 -34.92
CA PHE A 596 0.11 14.82 -36.06
C PHE A 596 -0.16 13.33 -36.31
N SER A 597 -0.76 13.00 -37.46
CA SER A 597 -0.86 11.65 -37.98
C SER A 597 -0.08 11.54 -39.29
N PRO A 598 0.89 10.62 -39.43
CA PRO A 598 1.67 10.46 -40.67
C PRO A 598 0.78 10.16 -41.89
N ALA A 599 -0.27 9.36 -41.71
CA ALA A 599 -1.23 9.06 -42.77
C ALA A 599 -2.05 10.30 -43.17
N ALA A 600 -2.49 11.11 -42.19
CA ALA A 600 -3.21 12.35 -42.47
C ALA A 600 -2.33 13.41 -43.14
N ALA A 601 -1.04 13.51 -42.76
CA ALA A 601 -0.09 14.43 -43.41
C ALA A 601 0.20 14.04 -44.87
N ALA A 602 0.27 12.74 -45.18
CA ALA A 602 0.37 12.25 -46.54
C ALA A 602 -0.91 12.52 -47.35
N ALA A 603 -2.08 12.25 -46.77
CA ALA A 603 -3.37 12.51 -47.40
C ALA A 603 -3.63 14.01 -47.63
N ALA A 604 -3.29 14.87 -46.65
CA ALA A 604 -3.44 16.31 -46.76
C ALA A 604 -2.53 16.94 -47.83
N HIS A 605 -1.37 16.35 -48.12
CA HIS A 605 -0.54 16.80 -49.25
C HIS A 605 -1.18 16.51 -50.61
N THR A 606 -1.96 15.43 -50.72
CA THR A 606 -2.78 15.14 -51.92
C THR A 606 -4.02 16.03 -51.94
N ALA A 607 -4.76 16.10 -50.83
CA ALA A 607 -6.00 16.86 -50.72
C ALA A 607 -5.80 18.37 -50.89
N ALA A 608 -4.69 18.96 -50.41
CA ALA A 608 -4.37 20.38 -50.65
C ALA A 608 -4.08 20.70 -52.14
N GLN A 609 -3.95 19.68 -52.99
CA GLN A 609 -3.88 19.82 -54.45
C GLN A 609 -5.28 19.77 -55.09
N GLU A 610 -6.26 19.13 -54.44
CA GLU A 610 -7.67 19.00 -54.85
C GLU A 610 -8.55 20.12 -54.26
N GLU A 611 -8.31 20.56 -53.01
CA GLU A 611 -8.96 21.72 -52.38
C GLU A 611 -8.71 23.02 -53.17
N LYS A 612 -7.58 23.07 -53.89
CA LYS A 612 -7.25 24.17 -54.78
C LYS A 612 -8.11 24.23 -56.04
N GLU A 613 -8.84 23.15 -56.34
CA GLU A 613 -9.89 23.07 -57.37
C GLU A 613 -11.29 23.16 -56.74
N ALA A 614 -11.47 22.74 -55.48
CA ALA A 614 -12.74 22.86 -54.75
C ALA A 614 -13.06 24.28 -54.25
N GLN A 615 -12.05 25.11 -53.96
CA GLN A 615 -12.24 26.47 -53.42
C GLN A 615 -12.84 27.49 -54.42
N GLU A 616 -13.08 27.11 -55.68
CA GLU A 616 -13.92 27.89 -56.60
C GLU A 616 -15.44 27.62 -56.44
N ALA A 617 -15.85 26.58 -55.69
CA ALA A 617 -17.24 26.10 -55.65
C ALA A 617 -18.08 26.58 -54.45
N GLU A 618 -17.48 26.88 -53.30
CA GLU A 618 -18.23 27.12 -52.03
C GLU A 618 -18.42 28.61 -51.70
N ALA A 619 -18.74 29.42 -52.71
CA ALA A 619 -19.05 30.85 -52.56
C ALA A 619 -20.51 31.15 -52.17
N GLU A 620 -21.39 30.14 -52.14
CA GLU A 620 -22.83 30.28 -51.85
C GLU A 620 -23.34 29.24 -50.83
N ALA A 621 -23.44 29.61 -49.53
CA ALA A 621 -24.44 29.05 -48.57
C ALA A 621 -24.37 29.57 -47.10
N GLN A 622 -23.82 30.75 -46.78
CA GLN A 622 -23.98 31.33 -45.43
C GLN A 622 -25.24 32.19 -45.29
N ALA A 623 -26.29 31.68 -44.63
CA ALA A 623 -27.45 32.48 -44.24
C ALA A 623 -28.27 31.90 -43.07
N LEU A 624 -28.46 32.72 -42.00
CA LEU A 624 -29.54 32.67 -40.99
C LEU A 624 -29.57 31.49 -39.97
N VAL A 625 -30.01 31.65 -38.71
CA VAL A 625 -29.96 32.78 -37.74
C VAL A 625 -30.21 32.23 -36.31
N ALA A 626 -30.05 33.03 -35.24
CA ALA A 626 -30.07 32.59 -33.82
C ALA A 626 -31.34 32.98 -33.00
N GLU A 627 -31.26 32.81 -31.66
CA GLU A 627 -32.24 33.14 -30.58
C GLU A 627 -33.40 32.13 -30.33
N ALA A 628 -33.97 31.93 -29.12
CA ALA A 628 -33.85 32.63 -27.82
C ALA A 628 -34.13 31.75 -26.54
N ASN A 629 -33.58 32.18 -25.37
CA ASN A 629 -34.02 32.17 -23.93
C ASN A 629 -35.31 31.38 -23.47
N SER A 630 -35.56 30.84 -22.25
CA SER A 630 -35.25 31.16 -20.80
C SER A 630 -35.88 30.07 -19.82
N LYS A 631 -35.90 29.97 -18.46
CA LYS A 631 -35.36 30.66 -17.23
C LYS A 631 -35.77 29.95 -15.86
N VAL A 632 -34.97 30.10 -14.78
CA VAL A 632 -35.31 30.27 -13.29
C VAL A 632 -35.74 29.10 -12.33
N GLY A 633 -35.13 29.05 -11.12
CA GLY A 633 -35.52 28.31 -9.86
C GLY A 633 -34.39 27.41 -9.24
N GLU A 634 -34.05 27.22 -7.94
CA GLU A 634 -34.43 27.68 -6.55
C GLU A 634 -35.23 26.69 -5.65
N SER A 635 -34.96 26.41 -4.33
CA SER A 635 -33.83 26.70 -3.39
C SER A 635 -33.91 25.97 -1.98
N TYR A 636 -32.78 25.81 -1.25
CA TYR A 636 -32.56 25.68 0.25
C TYR A 636 -33.02 24.40 1.06
N THR A 637 -32.59 24.02 2.30
CA THR A 637 -31.31 24.03 3.13
C THR A 637 -31.43 23.25 4.50
N GLN A 638 -30.42 22.42 4.91
CA GLN A 638 -29.98 21.99 6.30
C GLN A 638 -30.97 21.27 7.29
N GLY A 639 -30.57 20.55 8.37
CA GLY A 639 -29.27 20.19 9.02
C GLY A 639 -29.44 19.23 10.26
N SER A 640 -28.38 18.87 11.02
CA SER A 640 -28.43 17.87 12.14
C SER A 640 -27.38 18.08 13.29
N ASN A 641 -27.50 17.39 14.44
CA ASN A 641 -26.48 17.36 15.53
C ASN A 641 -26.72 16.27 16.64
N GLY A 642 -25.71 15.93 17.47
CA GLY A 642 -25.78 14.91 18.56
C GLY A 642 -24.65 14.97 19.62
N VAL A 643 -24.77 14.25 20.77
CA VAL A 643 -23.92 14.44 22.00
C VAL A 643 -23.55 13.10 22.71
N VAL A 644 -22.43 13.07 23.48
CA VAL A 644 -21.76 11.89 24.10
C VAL A 644 -21.84 11.87 25.67
N LYS A 645 -21.45 10.77 26.34
CA LYS A 645 -21.47 10.53 27.82
C LYS A 645 -20.21 9.80 28.35
N THR A 646 -20.00 9.81 29.68
CA THR A 646 -18.81 9.31 30.42
C THR A 646 -19.08 8.13 31.39
N ALA A 647 -18.04 7.66 32.11
CA ALA A 647 -17.94 6.36 32.82
C ALA A 647 -18.05 6.42 34.38
N PRO A 648 -18.09 5.26 35.10
CA PRO A 648 -18.28 5.19 36.56
C PRO A 648 -16.99 4.92 37.40
N ARG A 649 -16.99 5.40 38.66
CA ARG A 649 -15.89 5.27 39.63
C ARG A 649 -16.38 4.85 41.04
N SER A 650 -15.47 4.50 41.95
CA SER A 650 -15.71 4.05 43.32
C SER A 650 -15.87 5.22 44.32
N GLU A 651 -16.22 4.91 45.58
CA GLU A 651 -16.33 5.92 46.66
C GLU A 651 -14.98 6.60 46.98
N ASP A 652 -13.85 5.90 46.79
CA ASP A 652 -12.49 6.43 46.91
C ASP A 652 -11.97 7.09 45.61
N GLY A 653 -12.79 7.15 44.54
CA GLY A 653 -12.48 7.82 43.27
C GLY A 653 -11.71 6.99 42.24
N GLU A 654 -11.40 5.71 42.53
CA GLU A 654 -10.76 4.80 41.58
C GLU A 654 -11.75 4.20 40.56
N LEU A 655 -11.23 3.66 39.47
CA LEU A 655 -12.02 3.04 38.40
C LEU A 655 -12.55 1.67 38.81
N ILE A 656 -13.86 1.45 38.62
CA ILE A 656 -14.49 0.14 38.85
C ILE A 656 -14.35 -0.69 37.57
N ILE A 657 -13.27 -1.47 37.49
CA ILE A 657 -12.97 -2.33 36.33
C ILE A 657 -13.53 -3.73 36.58
N LYS A 658 -14.22 -4.32 35.60
CA LYS A 658 -14.65 -5.72 35.68
C LYS A 658 -13.73 -6.60 34.85
N ARG A 659 -13.34 -7.74 35.43
CA ARG A 659 -12.84 -8.88 34.65
C ARG A 659 -13.85 -9.24 33.57
N ARG A 660 -13.40 -9.74 32.42
CA ARG A 660 -14.33 -10.36 31.46
C ARG A 660 -15.02 -11.50 32.17
N GLU A 661 -16.35 -11.53 32.13
CA GLU A 661 -17.09 -12.68 32.64
C GLU A 661 -16.65 -13.92 31.85
N VAL A 662 -16.03 -14.88 32.55
CA VAL A 662 -15.56 -16.14 31.95
C VAL A 662 -16.77 -17.03 31.71
N HIS A 663 -17.51 -16.69 30.65
CA HIS A 663 -18.71 -17.41 30.25
C HIS A 663 -18.35 -18.88 30.05
N SER A 664 -19.02 -19.78 30.78
CA SER A 664 -18.93 -21.23 30.57
C SER A 664 -19.65 -21.68 29.29
N GLY A 665 -19.65 -20.83 28.25
CA GLY A 665 -20.25 -21.04 26.93
C GLY A 665 -19.45 -21.98 26.03
N ARG A 666 -18.54 -22.78 26.60
CA ARG A 666 -18.04 -23.98 25.91
C ARG A 666 -19.19 -24.99 25.91
N ALA A 667 -19.76 -25.25 24.72
CA ALA A 667 -20.86 -26.20 24.58
C ALA A 667 -20.48 -27.55 25.22
N MET A 668 -21.10 -27.87 26.36
CA MET A 668 -20.93 -29.18 26.99
C MET A 668 -21.82 -30.16 26.24
N THR A 669 -21.22 -30.91 25.31
CA THR A 669 -21.90 -31.91 24.48
C THR A 669 -22.33 -33.12 25.30
N VAL A 670 -23.37 -32.97 26.13
CA VAL A 670 -23.99 -34.07 26.90
C VAL A 670 -24.91 -34.88 25.97
N SER A 671 -24.31 -35.50 24.96
CA SER A 671 -24.85 -36.54 24.06
C SER A 671 -26.13 -36.28 23.25
N ALA A 672 -26.94 -35.27 23.54
CA ALA A 672 -28.27 -35.10 22.92
C ALA A 672 -28.78 -33.65 22.77
N VAL A 673 -28.22 -32.67 23.49
CA VAL A 673 -28.70 -31.27 23.47
C VAL A 673 -27.51 -30.32 23.55
N GLU A 674 -27.52 -29.28 22.70
CA GLU A 674 -26.71 -28.07 22.88
C GLU A 674 -27.60 -26.94 23.44
N TRP A 675 -27.02 -26.10 24.30
CA TRP A 675 -27.66 -24.91 24.84
C TRP A 675 -26.68 -23.73 24.74
N SER A 676 -27.18 -22.57 24.39
CA SER A 676 -26.48 -21.29 24.51
C SER A 676 -27.45 -20.24 25.02
N VAL A 677 -26.98 -19.37 25.92
CA VAL A 677 -27.76 -18.26 26.44
C VAL A 677 -27.40 -17.02 25.62
N ALA A 678 -28.42 -16.33 25.10
CA ALA A 678 -28.23 -15.07 24.38
C ALA A 678 -28.12 -13.90 25.36
N GLU A 679 -26.96 -13.79 26.02
CA GLU A 679 -26.65 -12.67 26.92
C GLU A 679 -26.34 -11.38 26.15
N LYS A 680 -26.71 -10.25 26.73
CA LYS A 680 -26.39 -8.93 26.17
C LYS A 680 -24.89 -8.71 26.32
N ALA A 681 -24.18 -8.57 25.21
CA ALA A 681 -22.74 -8.28 25.22
C ALA A 681 -22.44 -7.10 26.15
N ALA A 682 -21.64 -7.35 27.18
CA ALA A 682 -21.14 -6.29 28.05
C ALA A 682 -20.30 -5.32 27.22
N ILE A 683 -20.47 -4.03 27.48
CA ILE A 683 -19.67 -2.96 26.89
C ILE A 683 -18.66 -2.52 27.96
N PRO A 684 -17.36 -2.43 27.66
CA PRO A 684 -16.39 -1.97 28.65
C PRO A 684 -16.67 -0.52 29.02
N THR A 685 -16.59 -0.20 30.30
CA THR A 685 -16.89 1.14 30.84
C THR A 685 -15.68 2.05 30.84
N SER A 686 -14.46 1.51 30.83
CA SER A 686 -13.19 2.24 30.71
C SER A 686 -12.30 1.62 29.64
N THR A 687 -11.29 2.36 29.15
CA THR A 687 -10.35 1.81 28.15
C THR A 687 -9.50 0.68 28.73
N LEU A 688 -9.09 0.76 30.01
CA LEU A 688 -8.39 -0.35 30.69
C LEU A 688 -9.23 -1.63 30.75
N GLU A 689 -10.53 -1.53 31.01
CA GLU A 689 -11.44 -2.68 31.03
C GLU A 689 -11.48 -3.41 29.67
N GLY A 690 -11.54 -2.65 28.57
CA GLY A 690 -11.45 -3.21 27.21
C GLY A 690 -10.14 -3.97 26.97
N PHE A 691 -9.00 -3.34 27.28
CA PHE A 691 -7.68 -3.97 27.13
C PHE A 691 -7.51 -5.24 27.98
N MET A 692 -8.10 -5.29 29.18
CA MET A 692 -8.08 -6.49 30.01
C MET A 692 -8.86 -7.65 29.37
N TRP A 693 -10.01 -7.39 28.74
CA TRP A 693 -10.82 -8.42 28.08
C TRP A 693 -10.15 -8.97 26.80
N ASP A 694 -9.47 -8.10 26.05
CA ASP A 694 -8.64 -8.51 24.91
C ASP A 694 -7.43 -9.35 25.36
N LYS A 695 -6.78 -8.95 26.46
CA LYS A 695 -5.65 -9.68 27.02
C LYS A 695 -6.05 -11.06 27.58
N GLU A 696 -7.21 -11.15 28.21
CA GLU A 696 -7.84 -12.40 28.61
C GLU A 696 -8.07 -13.33 27.40
N THR A 697 -8.51 -12.77 26.26
CA THR A 697 -8.64 -13.50 24.99
C THR A 697 -7.29 -13.95 24.40
N GLU A 698 -6.24 -13.14 24.51
CA GLU A 698 -4.88 -13.50 24.07
C GLU A 698 -4.33 -14.69 24.88
N VAL A 699 -4.47 -14.63 26.21
CA VAL A 699 -3.93 -15.65 27.12
C VAL A 699 -4.62 -17.01 26.92
N ASP A 700 -5.93 -17.04 26.66
CA ASP A 700 -6.63 -18.31 26.36
C ASP A 700 -6.19 -18.92 25.02
N ARG A 701 -6.06 -18.12 23.96
CA ARG A 701 -5.48 -18.57 22.67
C ARG A 701 -4.06 -19.13 22.84
N PHE A 702 -3.30 -18.64 23.81
CA PHE A 702 -2.00 -19.20 24.13
C PHE A 702 -2.12 -20.52 24.93
N ARG A 703 -2.99 -20.59 25.95
CA ARG A 703 -3.21 -21.81 26.77
C ARG A 703 -3.64 -23.00 25.91
N GLU A 704 -4.42 -22.78 24.86
CA GLU A 704 -4.79 -23.80 23.87
C GLU A 704 -3.59 -24.31 23.06
N ARG A 705 -2.68 -23.42 22.65
CA ARG A 705 -1.49 -23.79 21.86
C ARG A 705 -0.41 -24.51 22.68
N VAL A 706 -0.19 -24.07 23.92
CA VAL A 706 0.79 -24.69 24.83
C VAL A 706 0.19 -24.76 26.23
N PRO A 707 -0.23 -25.95 26.71
CA PRO A 707 -0.72 -26.13 28.06
C PRO A 707 0.31 -25.71 29.13
N LEU A 708 -0.15 -25.14 30.25
CA LEU A 708 0.69 -24.62 31.33
C LEU A 708 1.72 -25.66 31.84
N VAL A 709 1.34 -26.94 31.92
CA VAL A 709 2.23 -28.04 32.33
C VAL A 709 3.48 -28.14 31.44
N ASN A 710 3.34 -27.86 30.14
CA ASN A 710 4.45 -27.90 29.19
C ASN A 710 5.37 -26.68 29.40
N LEU A 711 4.82 -25.48 29.59
CA LEU A 711 5.61 -24.28 29.92
C LEU A 711 6.38 -24.44 31.25
N VAL A 712 5.74 -24.95 32.29
CA VAL A 712 6.37 -25.23 33.59
C VAL A 712 7.54 -26.22 33.42
N SER A 713 7.33 -27.26 32.60
CA SER A 713 8.38 -28.25 32.30
C SER A 713 9.54 -27.65 31.51
N GLN A 714 9.25 -26.83 30.49
CA GLN A 714 10.26 -26.09 29.71
C GLN A 714 11.06 -25.11 30.58
N CYS A 715 10.41 -24.38 31.49
CA CYS A 715 11.08 -23.47 32.42
C CYS A 715 12.02 -24.23 33.38
N ARG A 716 11.58 -25.38 33.92
CA ARG A 716 12.42 -26.24 34.77
C ARG A 716 13.63 -26.79 34.03
N LEU A 717 13.45 -27.25 32.79
CA LEU A 717 14.56 -27.70 31.93
C LEU A 717 15.53 -26.55 31.63
N SER A 718 15.03 -25.34 31.33
CA SER A 718 15.84 -24.14 31.12
C SER A 718 16.58 -23.67 32.37
N GLN A 719 16.02 -23.88 33.58
CA GLN A 719 16.71 -23.63 34.85
C GLN A 719 17.81 -24.68 35.15
N MET A 720 17.71 -25.89 34.58
CA MET A 720 18.68 -26.98 34.77
C MET A 720 19.80 -27.02 33.71
N ASP A 721 19.56 -26.53 32.49
CA ASP A 721 20.56 -26.53 31.42
C ASP A 721 21.66 -25.47 31.69
N PRO A 722 22.95 -25.87 31.86
CA PRO A 722 24.05 -24.94 32.06
C PRO A 722 24.35 -24.05 30.83
N LYS A 723 23.79 -24.36 29.66
CA LYS A 723 23.92 -23.55 28.43
C LYS A 723 22.78 -22.56 28.22
N ALA A 724 21.67 -22.69 28.95
CA ALA A 724 20.53 -21.79 28.80
C ALA A 724 20.82 -20.41 29.42
N PRO A 725 20.29 -19.31 28.84
CA PRO A 725 20.46 -17.98 29.40
C PRO A 725 19.74 -17.86 30.77
N LYS A 726 20.55 -17.65 31.80
CA LYS A 726 20.09 -17.28 33.15
C LYS A 726 19.64 -15.82 33.16
N PRO A 727 18.73 -15.43 34.08
CA PRO A 727 18.35 -14.03 34.22
C PRO A 727 19.54 -13.19 34.66
N ARG A 728 19.63 -11.97 34.12
CA ARG A 728 20.53 -10.92 34.57
C ARG A 728 19.91 -10.22 35.77
N GLY A 729 20.72 -9.68 36.68
CA GLY A 729 20.21 -8.79 37.71
C GLY A 729 19.80 -7.46 37.08
N PHE A 730 18.52 -7.09 37.19
CA PHE A 730 18.00 -5.80 36.76
C PHE A 730 18.22 -4.72 37.83
N VAL A 731 18.07 -5.09 39.11
CA VAL A 731 18.27 -4.19 40.26
C VAL A 731 19.74 -3.77 40.45
N VAL A 732 20.68 -4.70 40.27
CA VAL A 732 22.09 -4.49 40.66
C VAL A 732 22.79 -3.38 39.86
N PRO A 733 22.69 -3.30 38.51
CA PRO A 733 23.28 -2.21 37.74
C PRO A 733 22.71 -0.83 38.12
N ILE A 734 21.41 -0.78 38.44
CA ILE A 734 20.73 0.45 38.88
C ILE A 734 21.28 0.88 40.25
N GLN A 735 21.33 -0.04 41.22
CA GLN A 735 21.87 0.24 42.57
C GLN A 735 23.33 0.73 42.52
N GLN A 736 24.18 0.16 41.65
CA GLN A 736 25.55 0.62 41.47
C GLN A 736 25.59 2.09 41.00
N MET A 737 24.88 2.44 39.94
CA MET A 737 24.85 3.81 39.41
C MET A 737 24.27 4.81 40.42
N VAL A 738 23.29 4.39 41.23
CA VAL A 738 22.73 5.19 42.34
C VAL A 738 23.76 5.41 43.45
N SER A 739 24.57 4.41 43.80
CA SER A 739 25.68 4.55 44.75
C SER A 739 26.80 5.48 44.26
N GLU A 740 26.97 5.58 42.94
CA GLU A 740 27.85 6.56 42.28
C GLU A 740 27.20 7.96 42.20
N GLY A 741 25.99 8.13 42.73
CA GLY A 741 25.27 9.40 42.81
C GLY A 741 24.59 9.85 41.51
N LYS A 742 24.45 8.94 40.53
CA LYS A 742 23.82 9.19 39.21
C LYS A 742 22.31 8.93 39.26
N PHE A 743 21.57 9.52 38.32
CA PHE A 743 20.13 9.24 38.10
C PHE A 743 19.99 8.34 36.87
N VAL A 744 19.25 7.24 36.96
CA VAL A 744 19.28 6.20 35.91
C VAL A 744 18.18 6.41 34.88
N VAL A 745 18.55 6.67 33.62
CA VAL A 745 17.61 6.66 32.49
C VAL A 745 17.55 5.27 31.88
N ILE A 746 16.36 4.65 31.89
CA ILE A 746 16.10 3.35 31.27
C ILE A 746 15.35 3.61 29.95
N PRO A 747 16.00 3.45 28.77
CA PRO A 747 15.32 3.59 27.49
C PRO A 747 14.20 2.54 27.31
N GLU A 748 13.08 2.98 26.72
CA GLU A 748 11.95 2.11 26.39
C GLU A 748 11.82 1.86 24.88
N CYS A 749 11.87 0.59 24.50
CA CYS A 749 11.47 0.09 23.19
C CYS A 749 9.95 -0.09 23.15
N LYS A 750 9.27 0.76 22.35
CA LYS A 750 7.81 0.78 22.22
C LYS A 750 7.39 1.09 20.77
N ARG A 751 6.46 0.30 20.23
CA ARG A 751 6.04 0.38 18.81
C ARG A 751 4.87 1.37 18.60
N MET A 752 3.82 1.25 19.41
CA MET A 752 2.67 2.17 19.42
C MET A 752 2.23 2.55 20.83
N GLU A 753 1.29 3.49 20.92
CA GLU A 753 0.70 4.04 22.13
C GLU A 753 -0.82 4.24 21.89
N PRO A 754 -1.73 3.81 22.79
CA PRO A 754 -3.17 3.80 22.51
C PRO A 754 -3.77 5.15 22.09
N THR A 755 -3.33 6.24 22.73
CA THR A 755 -3.84 7.60 22.50
C THR A 755 -3.20 8.34 21.32
N ILE A 756 -2.15 7.77 20.71
CA ILE A 756 -1.37 8.42 19.64
C ILE A 756 -1.31 7.57 18.36
N GLY A 757 -1.42 6.25 18.47
CA GLY A 757 -1.14 5.29 17.38
C GLY A 757 0.35 4.90 17.36
N SER A 758 0.88 4.60 16.17
CA SER A 758 2.30 4.23 16.04
C SER A 758 3.23 5.35 16.50
N LEU A 759 4.24 5.02 17.30
CA LEU A 759 5.31 5.93 17.71
C LEU A 759 6.43 6.02 16.67
N ARG A 760 6.49 5.06 15.73
CA ARG A 760 7.51 4.98 14.67
C ARG A 760 6.99 4.24 13.44
N ARG A 761 7.10 4.86 12.26
CA ARG A 761 6.90 4.20 10.95
C ARG A 761 7.80 2.99 10.73
N ARG A 762 9.06 3.04 11.18
CA ARG A 762 9.97 1.89 11.17
C ARG A 762 10.47 1.58 12.59
N TYR A 763 9.95 0.50 13.17
CA TYR A 763 10.35 -0.01 14.47
C TYR A 763 11.38 -1.14 14.31
N ASP A 764 12.63 -0.78 14.04
CA ASP A 764 13.76 -1.72 14.13
C ASP A 764 14.22 -1.83 15.59
N LEU A 765 13.69 -2.84 16.28
CA LEU A 765 14.04 -3.19 17.65
C LEU A 765 15.48 -3.69 17.79
N SER A 766 15.96 -4.44 16.82
CA SER A 766 17.31 -5.02 16.85
C SER A 766 18.36 -3.94 16.72
N LYS A 767 18.11 -2.92 15.90
CA LYS A 767 18.92 -1.69 15.89
C LYS A 767 18.81 -0.95 17.23
N LEU A 768 17.61 -0.68 17.72
CA LEU A 768 17.41 0.04 19.00
C LEU A 768 18.17 -0.59 20.17
N ALA A 769 18.04 -1.91 20.35
CA ALA A 769 18.73 -2.62 21.44
C ALA A 769 20.25 -2.61 21.30
N ARG A 770 20.78 -2.55 20.06
CA ARG A 770 22.21 -2.36 19.80
C ARG A 770 22.65 -0.92 20.11
N ASP A 771 21.97 0.06 19.54
CA ASP A 771 22.24 1.49 19.74
C ASP A 771 22.30 1.81 21.25
N PHE A 772 21.26 1.42 22.02
CA PHE A 772 21.24 1.60 23.48
C PHE A 772 22.36 0.85 24.23
N THR A 773 22.81 -0.31 23.75
CA THR A 773 23.92 -1.05 24.38
C THR A 773 25.26 -0.38 24.11
N PHE A 774 25.47 0.17 22.90
CA PHE A 774 26.65 0.99 22.58
C PHE A 774 26.65 2.32 23.33
N ASP A 775 25.48 2.94 23.53
CA ASP A 775 25.33 4.19 24.27
C ASP A 775 25.48 4.02 25.80
N GLY A 776 25.61 2.79 26.31
CA GLY A 776 25.89 2.49 27.72
C GLY A 776 24.65 2.33 28.62
N ALA A 777 23.48 2.01 28.05
CA ALA A 777 22.23 1.87 28.82
C ALA A 777 22.32 0.82 29.93
N VAL A 778 22.02 1.24 31.16
CA VAL A 778 22.08 0.42 32.40
C VAL A 778 21.09 -0.74 32.38
N ALA A 779 19.96 -0.56 31.70
CA ALA A 779 18.90 -1.53 31.46
C ALA A 779 18.08 -1.11 30.23
N ILE A 780 17.28 -2.03 29.67
CA ILE A 780 16.35 -1.71 28.57
C ILE A 780 14.94 -2.17 28.93
N SER A 781 13.93 -1.32 28.72
CA SER A 781 12.52 -1.72 28.79
C SER A 781 12.01 -2.08 27.39
N VAL A 782 11.23 -3.16 27.26
CA VAL A 782 10.65 -3.62 25.98
C VAL A 782 9.17 -3.91 26.19
N ASN A 783 8.30 -3.14 25.52
CA ASN A 783 6.87 -3.45 25.50
C ASN A 783 6.59 -4.63 24.58
N CYS A 784 6.04 -5.70 25.14
CA CYS A 784 5.67 -6.91 24.41
C CYS A 784 4.16 -7.13 24.30
N ASP A 785 3.34 -6.22 24.86
CA ASP A 785 1.89 -6.26 24.69
C ASP A 785 1.47 -5.89 23.25
N ALA A 786 0.73 -6.80 22.61
CA ALA A 786 0.33 -6.68 21.21
C ALA A 786 -0.88 -5.75 20.97
N VAL A 787 -1.69 -5.44 21.99
CA VAL A 787 -2.95 -4.67 21.85
C VAL A 787 -2.73 -3.22 22.25
N LEU A 788 -2.10 -3.00 23.40
CA LEU A 788 -1.76 -1.67 23.92
C LEU A 788 -0.67 -1.00 23.10
N PHE A 789 0.43 -1.74 22.87
CA PHE A 789 1.71 -1.18 22.45
C PHE A 789 2.28 -1.81 21.18
N GLY A 790 1.50 -2.70 20.54
CA GLY A 790 1.81 -3.35 19.26
C GLY A 790 3.05 -4.24 19.27
N GLY A 791 3.55 -4.61 20.45
CA GLY A 791 4.74 -5.43 20.64
C GLY A 791 4.50 -6.92 20.40
N SER A 792 5.49 -7.75 20.72
CA SER A 792 5.32 -9.20 20.76
C SER A 792 6.23 -9.86 21.79
N LEU A 793 5.93 -11.10 22.19
CA LEU A 793 6.85 -11.90 23.01
C LEU A 793 8.18 -12.22 22.32
N GLY A 794 8.22 -12.18 20.97
CA GLY A 794 9.47 -12.33 20.21
C GLY A 794 10.36 -11.09 20.30
N ASP A 795 9.79 -9.92 20.59
CA ASP A 795 10.53 -8.66 20.75
C ASP A 795 11.49 -8.75 21.94
N VAL A 796 11.09 -9.39 23.05
CA VAL A 796 11.94 -9.61 24.23
C VAL A 796 13.17 -10.46 23.87
N THR A 797 12.98 -11.55 23.13
CA THR A 797 14.08 -12.41 22.64
C THR A 797 15.01 -11.64 21.70
N ALA A 798 14.44 -10.94 20.71
CA ALA A 798 15.19 -10.18 19.70
C ALA A 798 16.02 -9.06 20.34
N ALA A 799 15.47 -8.31 21.30
CA ALA A 799 16.21 -7.31 22.06
C ALA A 799 17.37 -7.94 22.87
N ARG A 800 17.15 -9.11 23.49
CA ARG A 800 18.17 -9.82 24.28
C ARG A 800 19.34 -10.30 23.42
N GLU A 801 19.04 -10.82 22.23
CA GLU A 801 20.04 -11.27 21.25
C GLU A 801 20.77 -10.09 20.60
N ALA A 802 20.06 -9.03 20.24
CA ALA A 802 20.63 -7.83 19.64
C ALA A 802 21.58 -7.07 20.58
N ALA A 803 21.18 -6.87 21.85
CA ALA A 803 22.05 -6.32 22.88
C ALA A 803 23.26 -7.25 23.13
N GLY A 804 23.06 -8.57 23.13
CA GLY A 804 24.14 -9.55 23.24
C GLY A 804 25.15 -9.48 22.09
N SER A 805 24.71 -9.19 20.86
CA SER A 805 25.57 -8.98 19.70
C SER A 805 26.44 -7.74 19.85
N ALA A 806 25.88 -6.60 20.28
CA ALA A 806 26.61 -5.33 20.38
C ALA A 806 27.92 -5.45 21.17
N VAL A 807 27.88 -6.19 22.28
CA VAL A 807 29.04 -6.41 23.17
C VAL A 807 30.09 -7.36 22.58
N ILE A 808 29.72 -8.23 21.63
CA ILE A 808 30.66 -9.07 20.86
C ILE A 808 31.35 -8.24 19.78
N ASP A 809 30.63 -7.27 19.20
CA ASP A 809 31.12 -6.41 18.14
C ASP A 809 32.03 -5.26 18.68
N SER A 810 31.93 -4.90 19.97
CA SER A 810 32.77 -3.89 20.63
C SER A 810 34.09 -4.45 21.19
N ILE A 811 35.19 -4.28 20.46
CA ILE A 811 36.56 -4.67 20.90
C ILE A 811 37.22 -3.56 21.73
N SER A 812 36.48 -2.94 22.66
CA SER A 812 36.95 -1.84 23.52
C SER A 812 37.42 -2.34 24.89
N GLU A 813 38.55 -1.82 25.37
CA GLU A 813 39.13 -2.22 26.67
C GLU A 813 38.29 -1.77 27.89
N GLU A 814 37.31 -0.88 27.68
CA GLU A 814 36.34 -0.45 28.69
C GLU A 814 35.00 -1.20 28.57
N GLY A 815 34.88 -2.30 29.33
CA GLY A 815 33.74 -2.54 30.22
C GLY A 815 32.29 -2.59 29.73
N VAL A 816 31.96 -2.66 28.44
CA VAL A 816 30.54 -2.73 27.99
C VAL A 816 29.88 -4.02 28.48
N VAL A 817 28.84 -3.90 29.32
CA VAL A 817 28.06 -5.04 29.86
C VAL A 817 26.71 -5.12 29.16
N VAL A 818 26.27 -6.34 28.81
CA VAL A 818 24.97 -6.52 28.14
C VAL A 818 23.81 -6.20 29.11
N PRO A 819 22.93 -5.23 28.81
CA PRO A 819 21.88 -4.80 29.74
C PRO A 819 20.86 -5.90 30.08
N PRO A 820 20.29 -5.87 31.30
CA PRO A 820 19.10 -6.64 31.68
C PRO A 820 17.84 -6.05 31.00
N ILE A 821 16.87 -6.91 30.69
CA ILE A 821 15.61 -6.52 30.02
C ILE A 821 14.41 -6.59 30.97
N LEU A 822 13.74 -5.44 31.14
CA LEU A 822 12.38 -5.35 31.65
C LEU A 822 11.40 -5.62 30.51
N ALA A 823 10.60 -6.67 30.63
CA ALA A 823 9.49 -6.90 29.71
C ALA A 823 8.22 -6.24 30.27
N SER A 824 7.65 -5.34 29.47
CA SER A 824 6.42 -4.60 29.81
C SER A 824 5.22 -5.20 29.09
N ASP A 825 4.26 -5.71 29.87
CA ASP A 825 3.08 -6.44 29.39
C ASP A 825 1.87 -6.17 30.31
N LEU A 826 0.64 -6.33 29.83
CA LEU A 826 -0.52 -6.35 30.72
C LEU A 826 -0.61 -7.73 31.40
N ILE A 827 0.18 -7.94 32.46
CA ILE A 827 0.28 -9.23 33.15
C ILE A 827 -0.95 -9.47 34.04
N LEU A 828 -1.82 -10.38 33.61
CA LEU A 828 -3.04 -10.77 34.33
C LEU A 828 -2.96 -12.18 34.92
N TYR A 829 -2.15 -13.07 34.33
CA TYR A 829 -2.10 -14.48 34.74
C TYR A 829 -0.68 -15.04 34.87
N PRO A 830 -0.46 -16.03 35.77
CA PRO A 830 0.83 -16.73 35.92
C PRO A 830 1.41 -17.28 34.62
N TYR A 831 0.52 -17.67 33.69
CA TYR A 831 0.87 -18.19 32.37
C TYR A 831 1.78 -17.24 31.56
N GLN A 832 1.60 -15.92 31.69
CA GLN A 832 2.45 -14.92 31.04
C GLN A 832 3.86 -14.93 31.62
N LEU A 833 4.02 -15.08 32.94
CA LEU A 833 5.33 -15.11 33.60
C LEU A 833 6.21 -16.26 33.08
N TYR A 834 5.65 -17.46 32.90
CA TYR A 834 6.37 -18.60 32.31
C TYR A 834 6.80 -18.32 30.85
N LYS A 835 5.94 -17.66 30.05
CA LYS A 835 6.31 -17.25 28.68
C LYS A 835 7.42 -16.21 28.67
N LEU A 836 7.31 -15.15 29.47
CA LEU A 836 8.28 -14.07 29.57
C LEU A 836 9.65 -14.60 30.02
N ARG A 837 9.67 -15.53 30.98
CA ARG A 837 10.91 -16.20 31.40
C ARG A 837 11.57 -17.00 30.27
N LEU A 838 10.80 -17.66 29.40
CA LEU A 838 11.33 -18.40 28.24
C LEU A 838 11.73 -17.48 27.08
N ALA A 839 11.08 -16.33 26.90
CA ALA A 839 11.50 -15.27 25.97
C ALA A 839 12.76 -14.52 26.44
N GLY A 840 13.20 -14.74 27.68
CA GLY A 840 14.40 -14.11 28.24
C GLY A 840 14.15 -12.72 28.79
N ALA A 841 12.99 -12.46 29.39
CA ALA A 841 12.84 -11.35 30.33
C ALA A 841 13.76 -11.57 31.56
N ASP A 842 14.31 -10.49 32.10
CA ASP A 842 15.05 -10.47 33.37
C ASP A 842 14.19 -9.84 34.50
N ALA A 843 13.43 -8.81 34.14
CA ALA A 843 12.41 -8.19 35.00
C ALA A 843 11.04 -8.11 34.29
N ILE A 844 9.97 -7.94 35.07
CA ILE A 844 8.58 -7.78 34.62
C ILE A 844 7.87 -6.68 35.41
N ASN A 845 6.89 -6.01 34.79
CA ASN A 845 6.01 -5.07 35.48
C ASN A 845 4.65 -5.70 35.85
N LEU A 846 4.03 -5.21 36.92
CA LEU A 846 2.70 -5.60 37.38
C LEU A 846 1.89 -4.31 37.61
N LEU A 847 0.93 -4.03 36.73
CA LEU A 847 0.04 -2.87 36.87
C LEU A 847 -0.97 -3.12 38.00
N VAL A 848 -0.84 -2.40 39.11
CA VAL A 848 -1.62 -2.66 40.32
C VAL A 848 -3.11 -2.40 40.07
N GLY A 849 -3.46 -1.30 39.40
CA GLY A 849 -4.84 -0.99 38.99
C GLY A 849 -5.51 -1.98 38.01
N ALA A 850 -4.82 -3.04 37.57
CA ALA A 850 -5.37 -4.10 36.70
C ALA A 850 -5.40 -5.49 37.37
N LEU A 851 -5.14 -5.57 38.69
CA LEU A 851 -4.99 -6.81 39.44
C LEU A 851 -5.77 -6.76 40.77
N GLU A 852 -6.40 -7.87 41.18
CA GLU A 852 -6.77 -7.99 42.59
C GLU A 852 -5.51 -8.13 43.44
N LYS A 853 -5.50 -7.54 44.63
CA LYS A 853 -4.50 -7.78 45.70
C LYS A 853 -4.09 -9.24 45.92
N LYS A 854 -4.99 -10.20 45.70
CA LYS A 854 -4.69 -11.64 45.75
C LYS A 854 -3.81 -12.08 44.57
N ASP A 855 -4.17 -11.67 43.35
CA ASP A 855 -3.42 -11.95 42.13
C ASP A 855 -2.05 -11.30 42.19
N LEU A 856 -1.96 -10.03 42.63
CA LEU A 856 -0.69 -9.32 42.85
C LEU A 856 0.24 -10.09 43.82
N SER A 857 -0.28 -10.61 44.92
CA SER A 857 0.46 -11.44 45.89
C SER A 857 0.82 -12.85 45.37
N TYR A 858 0.16 -13.33 44.32
CA TYR A 858 0.41 -14.63 43.70
C TYR A 858 1.40 -14.54 42.53
N LEU A 859 1.23 -13.55 41.65
CA LEU A 859 2.09 -13.26 40.50
C LEU A 859 3.51 -12.91 40.95
N THR A 860 3.67 -12.07 41.98
CA THR A 860 4.98 -11.77 42.59
C THR A 860 5.72 -13.04 43.02
N LYS A 861 5.07 -13.91 43.81
CA LYS A 861 5.66 -15.18 44.28
C LYS A 861 6.04 -16.12 43.14
N ILE A 862 5.29 -16.13 42.04
CA ILE A 862 5.61 -16.92 40.85
C ILE A 862 6.79 -16.30 40.10
N ALA A 863 6.86 -14.98 39.95
CA ALA A 863 8.00 -14.27 39.36
C ALA A 863 9.30 -14.59 40.12
N SER A 864 9.28 -14.50 41.46
CA SER A 864 10.41 -14.92 42.31
C SER A 864 10.83 -16.37 42.05
N SER A 865 9.87 -17.30 41.94
CA SER A 865 10.15 -18.72 41.64
C SER A 865 10.74 -18.99 40.24
N LEU A 866 10.51 -18.06 39.30
CA LEU A 866 11.06 -18.08 37.95
C LEU A 866 12.38 -17.31 37.82
N GLN A 867 12.84 -16.66 38.90
CA GLN A 867 13.97 -15.73 38.92
C GLN A 867 13.75 -14.49 38.03
N LEU A 868 12.50 -14.02 37.93
CA LEU A 868 12.12 -12.73 37.34
C LEU A 868 12.00 -11.68 38.44
N GLN A 869 12.65 -10.53 38.28
CA GLN A 869 12.47 -9.39 39.20
C GLN A 869 11.16 -8.67 38.88
N SER A 870 10.40 -8.24 39.90
CA SER A 870 9.03 -7.74 39.75
C SER A 870 8.87 -6.29 40.23
N PHE A 871 8.40 -5.44 39.32
CA PHE A 871 8.16 -4.02 39.57
C PHE A 871 6.66 -3.72 39.62
N ALA A 872 6.17 -3.10 40.68
CA ALA A 872 4.76 -2.69 40.78
C ALA A 872 4.55 -1.33 40.10
N THR A 873 3.71 -1.26 39.06
CA THR A 873 3.34 0.00 38.40
C THR A 873 2.08 0.58 39.05
N VAL A 874 2.16 1.83 39.49
CA VAL A 874 1.10 2.52 40.26
C VAL A 874 0.73 3.88 39.66
N THR A 875 -0.56 4.23 39.73
CA THR A 875 -1.11 5.54 39.32
C THR A 875 -1.84 6.29 40.44
N SER A 876 -2.05 5.67 41.61
CA SER A 876 -2.80 6.24 42.74
C SER A 876 -2.16 5.97 44.11
N GLU A 877 -2.57 6.72 45.14
CA GLU A 877 -2.20 6.43 46.54
C GLU A 877 -2.82 5.13 47.06
N VAL A 878 -4.01 4.74 46.59
CA VAL A 878 -4.69 3.51 46.99
C VAL A 878 -3.86 2.29 46.53
N GLN A 879 -3.35 2.33 45.30
CA GLN A 879 -2.45 1.31 44.76
C GLN A 879 -1.11 1.24 45.51
N LEU A 880 -0.58 2.38 46.00
CA LEU A 880 0.58 2.39 46.90
C LEU A 880 0.27 1.71 48.25
N LEU A 881 -0.93 1.89 48.80
CA LEU A 881 -1.36 1.20 50.03
C LEU A 881 -1.61 -0.30 49.80
N GLU A 882 -2.05 -0.71 48.60
CA GLU A 882 -2.11 -2.12 48.17
C GLU A 882 -0.71 -2.75 48.17
N VAL A 883 0.28 -2.08 47.56
CA VAL A 883 1.69 -2.54 47.56
C VAL A 883 2.27 -2.57 48.98
N ALA A 884 1.97 -1.57 49.82
CA ALA A 884 2.30 -1.57 51.24
C ALA A 884 1.60 -2.71 52.03
N SER A 885 0.64 -3.43 51.44
CA SER A 885 -0.03 -4.57 52.09
C SER A 885 0.59 -5.93 51.74
N LEU A 886 1.44 -6.03 50.72
CA LEU A 886 2.19 -7.24 50.35
C LEU A 886 3.18 -7.70 51.43
N GLN A 887 3.86 -8.83 51.24
CA GLN A 887 4.91 -9.29 52.16
C GLN A 887 6.25 -8.61 51.81
N GLU A 888 7.09 -8.36 52.82
CA GLU A 888 8.43 -7.81 52.62
C GLU A 888 9.24 -8.66 51.62
N GLY A 889 9.93 -7.99 50.68
CA GLY A 889 10.74 -8.67 49.66
C GLY A 889 9.96 -9.40 48.55
N THR A 890 8.64 -9.21 48.39
CA THR A 890 7.89 -9.76 47.24
C THR A 890 7.96 -8.88 45.98
N ILE A 891 8.49 -7.66 46.07
CA ILE A 891 8.73 -6.77 44.93
C ILE A 891 10.16 -6.24 44.96
N ASP A 892 10.71 -5.97 43.79
CA ASP A 892 12.08 -5.50 43.58
C ASP A 892 12.13 -3.96 43.40
N GLY A 893 10.98 -3.34 43.09
CA GLY A 893 10.83 -1.90 42.97
C GLY A 893 9.42 -1.45 42.56
N ILE A 894 9.28 -0.14 42.37
CA ILE A 894 8.03 0.53 41.97
C ILE A 894 8.26 1.40 40.74
N ILE A 895 7.26 1.47 39.86
CA ILE A 895 7.19 2.38 38.72
C ILE A 895 5.99 3.31 38.93
N VAL A 896 6.25 4.59 39.17
CA VAL A 896 5.22 5.63 39.30
C VAL A 896 4.85 6.12 37.89
N SER A 897 3.61 5.89 37.47
CA SER A 897 3.15 6.19 36.11
C SER A 897 2.38 7.51 36.03
N ASN A 898 2.72 8.33 35.03
CA ASN A 898 2.04 9.58 34.68
C ASN A 898 0.83 9.31 33.75
N ARG A 899 -0.03 8.35 34.11
CA ARG A 899 -1.19 7.93 33.31
C ARG A 899 -2.49 7.98 34.09
N GLU A 900 -3.56 8.37 33.39
CA GLU A 900 -4.93 8.03 33.77
C GLU A 900 -5.30 6.68 33.12
N LEU A 901 -5.99 5.83 33.88
CA LEU A 901 -6.40 4.49 33.46
C LEU A 901 -7.81 4.47 32.84
N GLU A 902 -8.58 5.55 32.98
CA GLU A 902 -9.92 5.67 32.38
C GLU A 902 -9.84 5.73 30.85
N ASP A 903 -8.93 6.55 30.32
CA ASP A 903 -8.79 6.90 28.90
C ASP A 903 -7.38 6.65 28.31
N PHE A 904 -6.43 6.16 29.12
CA PHE A 904 -5.01 6.00 28.75
C PHE A 904 -4.28 7.30 28.35
N SER A 905 -4.81 8.46 28.75
CA SER A 905 -4.10 9.73 28.64
C SER A 905 -2.84 9.77 29.52
N PHE A 906 -1.94 10.72 29.24
CA PHE A 906 -0.64 10.82 29.88
C PHE A 906 -0.34 12.26 30.28
N ASP A 907 0.05 12.44 31.55
CA ASP A 907 0.43 13.73 32.11
C ASP A 907 1.77 14.20 31.54
N MET A 908 1.68 15.19 30.64
CA MET A 908 2.83 15.87 30.03
C MET A 908 3.41 16.99 30.91
N THR A 909 3.02 17.11 32.18
CA THR A 909 3.61 18.03 33.18
C THR A 909 4.47 17.29 34.21
N GLY A 910 4.19 16.00 34.43
CA GLY A 910 4.87 15.15 35.41
C GLY A 910 4.45 15.40 36.86
N GLU A 911 3.39 16.17 37.09
CA GLU A 911 2.87 16.50 38.42
C GLU A 911 2.20 15.30 39.10
N GLN A 912 1.59 14.39 38.33
CA GLN A 912 1.04 13.14 38.88
C GLN A 912 2.13 12.30 39.57
N ALA A 913 3.28 12.08 38.91
CA ALA A 913 4.38 11.35 39.52
C ALA A 913 5.00 12.10 40.70
N LEU A 914 5.20 13.42 40.62
CA LEU A 914 5.74 14.21 41.73
C LEU A 914 4.80 14.25 42.95
N TYR A 915 3.49 14.20 42.75
CA TYR A 915 2.50 14.06 43.82
C TYR A 915 2.64 12.70 44.52
N LEU A 916 2.63 11.59 43.76
CA LEU A 916 2.72 10.23 44.29
C LEU A 916 4.06 9.99 45.02
N LEU A 917 5.17 10.54 44.52
CA LEU A 917 6.48 10.48 45.17
C LEU A 917 6.54 11.23 46.51
N LYS A 918 5.70 12.25 46.70
CA LYS A 918 5.60 13.03 47.96
C LYS A 918 4.49 12.52 48.89
N SER A 919 3.82 11.42 48.53
CA SER A 919 2.66 10.91 49.27
C SER A 919 3.01 10.19 50.58
N ASN A 920 2.10 10.30 51.56
CA ASN A 920 2.18 9.50 52.79
C ASN A 920 1.95 7.99 52.54
N ALA A 921 1.40 7.62 51.38
CA ALA A 921 1.27 6.23 50.96
C ALA A 921 2.64 5.62 50.63
N LEU A 922 3.51 6.32 49.88
CA LEU A 922 4.85 5.84 49.54
C LEU A 922 5.77 5.70 50.77
N ALA A 923 5.65 6.60 51.75
CA ALA A 923 6.35 6.48 53.02
C ALA A 923 6.01 5.17 53.78
N LYS A 924 4.75 4.71 53.71
CA LYS A 924 4.32 3.43 54.29
C LYS A 924 4.84 2.21 53.52
N VAL A 925 5.11 2.34 52.22
CA VAL A 925 5.80 1.31 51.42
C VAL A 925 7.25 1.17 51.89
N ARG A 926 8.00 2.29 51.89
CA ARG A 926 9.41 2.34 52.31
C ARG A 926 9.61 1.78 53.72
N ALA A 927 8.77 2.17 54.67
CA ALA A 927 8.79 1.69 56.05
C ALA A 927 8.51 0.17 56.24
N LYS A 928 8.20 -0.58 55.17
CA LYS A 928 7.89 -2.02 55.21
C LYS A 928 8.65 -2.88 54.21
N HIS A 929 9.03 -2.33 53.05
CA HIS A 929 9.83 -3.03 52.03
C HIS A 929 11.29 -2.56 52.00
N GLY A 930 11.67 -1.61 52.86
CA GLY A 930 13.01 -1.02 52.96
C GLY A 930 13.10 0.36 52.30
N GLU A 931 13.97 1.21 52.85
CA GLU A 931 14.29 2.53 52.28
C GLU A 931 15.11 2.44 50.98
N ASP A 932 15.78 1.31 50.76
CA ASP A 932 16.61 1.00 49.59
C ASP A 932 15.79 0.45 48.39
N LEU A 933 14.46 0.40 48.50
CA LEU A 933 13.55 -0.03 47.43
C LEU A 933 13.67 0.89 46.20
N LEU A 934 13.91 0.33 45.02
CA LEU A 934 14.05 1.12 43.78
C LEU A 934 12.70 1.74 43.38
N ILE A 935 12.69 3.06 43.12
CA ILE A 935 11.52 3.81 42.67
C ILE A 935 11.85 4.54 41.38
N LEU A 936 11.19 4.16 40.29
CA LEU A 936 11.33 4.73 38.96
C LEU A 936 10.09 5.55 38.58
N ALA A 937 10.25 6.58 37.75
CA ALA A 937 9.13 7.31 37.15
C ALA A 937 8.91 6.91 35.68
N GLU A 938 7.67 6.87 35.18
CA GLU A 938 7.39 6.79 33.74
C GLU A 938 7.52 8.18 33.09
N GLY A 939 8.40 8.31 32.10
CA GLY A 939 8.68 9.55 31.39
C GLY A 939 8.54 9.43 29.88
N ARG A 940 8.37 10.57 29.22
CA ARG A 940 8.48 10.73 27.77
C ARG A 940 9.59 11.74 27.47
N VAL A 941 10.20 11.63 26.30
CA VAL A 941 10.92 12.79 25.73
C VAL A 941 9.92 13.95 25.59
N GLY A 942 10.37 15.19 25.77
CA GLY A 942 9.48 16.36 25.69
C GLY A 942 8.47 16.49 26.84
N ILE A 943 8.63 15.75 27.96
CA ILE A 943 7.78 15.94 29.16
C ILE A 943 7.88 17.34 29.77
N ILE A 944 8.85 18.15 29.33
CA ILE A 944 8.85 19.61 29.51
C ILE A 944 9.37 20.28 28.23
N ASP A 945 8.54 20.26 27.18
CA ASP A 945 8.48 21.37 26.20
C ASP A 945 7.14 21.38 25.44
N ARG A 946 6.15 22.12 25.97
CA ARG A 946 4.94 22.55 25.27
C ARG A 946 4.51 23.94 25.78
N PRO A 947 4.00 24.84 24.92
CA PRO A 947 3.66 26.19 25.32
C PRO A 947 2.33 26.27 26.10
N GLN A 948 2.41 26.15 27.43
CA GLN A 948 1.43 26.78 28.33
C GLN A 948 2.02 28.08 28.87
N ALA A 949 1.15 29.07 29.11
CA ALA A 949 1.52 30.49 29.01
C ALA A 949 2.32 31.09 30.20
N ASP A 950 2.54 30.37 31.30
CA ASP A 950 2.99 31.00 32.57
C ASP A 950 4.08 30.24 33.37
N SER A 951 4.67 29.14 32.90
CA SER A 951 5.93 28.65 33.50
C SER A 951 6.85 27.85 32.57
N THR A 952 8.07 28.34 32.38
CA THR A 952 9.18 27.61 31.75
C THR A 952 9.95 26.79 32.78
N ARG A 953 9.33 25.71 33.26
CA ARG A 953 10.05 24.58 33.87
C ARG A 953 11.06 24.02 32.84
N SER A 954 12.02 23.18 33.23
CA SER A 954 12.89 22.50 32.25
C SER A 954 13.11 21.03 32.62
N ALA A 955 13.40 20.19 31.63
CA ALA A 955 13.65 18.75 31.85
C ALA A 955 14.73 18.46 32.91
N LYS A 956 15.77 19.31 32.99
CA LYS A 956 16.82 19.21 34.03
C LYS A 956 16.29 19.52 35.43
N LEU A 957 15.37 20.49 35.54
CA LEU A 957 14.74 20.81 36.83
C LEU A 957 13.88 19.63 37.30
N TYR A 958 13.07 19.05 36.42
CA TYR A 958 12.22 17.90 36.74
C TYR A 958 12.99 16.64 37.13
N ILE A 959 14.11 16.32 36.46
CA ILE A 959 15.00 15.22 36.89
C ILE A 959 15.57 15.51 38.29
N THR A 960 15.85 16.78 38.62
CA THR A 960 16.27 17.19 39.97
C THR A 960 15.13 17.03 40.98
N GLU A 961 13.91 17.46 40.64
CA GLU A 961 12.71 17.36 41.49
C GLU A 961 12.28 15.90 41.73
N LEU A 962 12.42 15.01 40.74
CA LEU A 962 12.22 13.57 40.89
C LEU A 962 13.23 12.96 41.86
N ARG A 963 14.51 13.35 41.74
CA ARG A 963 15.60 12.91 42.63
C ARG A 963 15.38 13.40 44.06
N GLU A 964 14.99 14.66 44.24
CA GLU A 964 14.64 15.24 45.56
C GLU A 964 13.39 14.58 46.18
N ALA A 965 12.43 14.16 45.33
CA ALA A 965 11.27 13.37 45.76
C ALA A 965 11.58 11.86 45.93
N GLY A 966 12.84 11.44 45.85
CA GLY A 966 13.29 10.08 46.20
C GLY A 966 13.11 9.02 45.10
N ALA A 967 12.96 9.43 43.83
CA ALA A 967 13.08 8.53 42.68
C ALA A 967 14.55 8.37 42.26
N VAL A 968 14.95 7.15 41.88
CA VAL A 968 16.33 6.81 41.51
C VAL A 968 16.60 6.86 40.00
N GLY A 969 15.54 6.94 39.20
CA GLY A 969 15.61 6.89 37.74
C GLY A 969 14.26 7.07 37.06
N ALA A 970 14.26 7.02 35.73
CA ALA A 970 13.05 7.11 34.91
C ALA A 970 13.11 6.16 33.71
N ILE A 971 11.97 5.53 33.38
CA ILE A 971 11.76 4.76 32.16
C ILE A 971 11.28 5.74 31.08
N MET A 972 12.03 5.90 30.00
CA MET A 972 11.86 7.00 29.03
C MET A 972 11.43 6.48 27.65
N GLY A 973 10.15 6.70 27.33
CA GLY A 973 9.57 6.46 26.00
C GLY A 973 9.91 7.56 25.00
N GLY A 974 10.51 7.20 23.86
CA GLY A 974 10.97 8.12 22.82
C GLY A 974 9.88 8.73 21.93
N ALA A 975 8.76 9.17 22.51
CA ALA A 975 7.53 9.54 21.79
C ALA A 975 7.48 10.98 21.22
N LEU A 976 8.46 11.83 21.52
CA LEU A 976 8.43 13.27 21.18
C LEU A 976 9.81 13.80 20.81
N ALA A 977 10.19 13.62 19.55
CA ALA A 977 11.13 14.50 18.86
C ALA A 977 10.74 14.56 17.39
N VAL A 978 10.23 15.71 16.96
CA VAL A 978 9.70 15.91 15.60
C VAL A 978 10.82 15.76 14.55
N ASP A 979 12.06 16.14 14.91
CA ASP A 979 13.23 16.12 14.04
C ASP A 979 14.19 14.94 14.32
N GLY A 980 13.73 13.70 14.14
CA GLY A 980 14.57 12.50 13.93
C GLY A 980 15.56 12.05 15.03
N GLY A 981 15.75 12.84 16.10
CA GLY A 981 16.87 12.72 17.04
C GLY A 981 16.48 12.42 18.50
N GLY A 982 15.22 12.18 18.81
CA GLY A 982 14.75 11.99 20.21
C GLY A 982 15.43 10.82 20.93
N TYR A 983 15.80 9.77 20.19
CA TYR A 983 16.54 8.64 20.76
C TYR A 983 18.03 8.97 20.96
N GLN A 984 18.62 9.85 20.14
CA GLN A 984 19.94 10.43 20.43
C GLN A 984 19.89 11.40 21.63
N GLN A 985 18.74 12.01 21.92
CA GLN A 985 18.54 12.78 23.15
C GLN A 985 18.40 11.87 24.37
N VAL A 986 17.66 10.75 24.28
CA VAL A 986 17.60 9.73 25.35
C VAL A 986 18.99 9.13 25.61
N ALA A 987 19.74 8.78 24.56
CA ALA A 987 21.12 8.32 24.68
C ALA A 987 22.02 9.36 25.37
N LYS A 988 21.97 10.62 24.94
CA LYS A 988 22.71 11.72 25.59
C LYS A 988 22.25 12.00 27.02
N MET A 989 21.00 11.70 27.40
CA MET A 989 20.51 11.77 28.77
C MET A 989 20.83 10.51 29.60
N ALA A 990 21.21 9.39 28.98
CA ALA A 990 21.75 8.21 29.66
C ALA A 990 23.28 8.28 29.84
N GLN A 991 23.97 9.10 29.03
CA GLN A 991 25.40 9.40 29.10
C GLN A 991 25.76 10.60 30.01
N LEU A 992 24.75 11.33 30.54
CA LEU A 992 24.91 12.54 31.39
C LEU A 992 24.56 12.26 32.86
#